data_AF-A0A421JQJ7-F1
#
_entry.id   AF-A0A421JQJ7-F1
#
_cell.length_a   1.000
_cell.length_b   1.000
_cell.length_c   1.000
_cell.angle_alpha   90.00
_cell.angle_beta   90.00
_cell.angle_gamma   90.00
#
_symmetry.space_group_name_H-M   'P 1'
#
loop_
_entity.id
_entity.type
_entity.pdbx_description
1 polymer ?
#
loop_
_entity_poly.entity_id
_entity_poly.type
_entity_poly.pdbx_seq_one_letter_code
_entity_poly.pdbx_strand_id
1 'polypeptide(L)'
;MGAPIKSLEPEVLHDSDSDSNNSLTQLTQDIAWQVRLEATRAERARIEAMQINSPFSHPWWSYGGAGPAARCLDEWLIIELSWSIRSKNDWRRKYKDEEIANKWKKEITEQCKDRTKYIEEVIEYVFKELEWYEKIESRFMGSSGFEIGFNDYITTSDNAVAPDVKENLKAQVELVVAEFGDDLDYHPGSDEKVLDIVHPSLFPLQYDKTPIINDNNMVELVKYKDEIQYAKKHVSQYGVSKYFSWLPSLLKLEDNGEFSFKSYINNLHPVKHKDLYKTIEKVFNAIVPGLNYTLTRYASKEDLRINVPQGEDVYTQEYWDNFNEIYERLSQGGDEELEELAKEKVKYVVEVKPEWKEPLEFDKVIDVRSFENLKVVVKLANIQLTSKKPTYNGGSWHVEGTINEDIVATVLYYYDVDNISESRLSFRTGFEDPSYDQGDEFYLKYFYGIEDEDVMVRNIGSIEAKEDRVVIFPNMYQHHVDPFELKDKTKPGYRKILCFFIIDPYHTSVISTDKVPPQQDEWWNDEDLNYLYPGNTKEVVLQLKSSLGDDWPMRLPEANNVRTQLMNERSAAADDEDEYEELARVDKLYSAQWRIDSPFPHPWWIPFQETPAGPAARCLDEWLIMEVSWSIRSKSDWRRKYKDKEIANKWKKEITEQCKDRTKYIVEVIEYVFKELEWYEKIESRFMGSSGFEIGFNDYITTSDKAVDKELKQTLITQVSQVVAEFGDDLDYHPGSDEKVVDIVHPSLFPLKYNITPIVDTENVIKIPEYNRGVQFVKKGLDDYSKTEKFQWIPALLKVEDGKFCFKSYINNLHPVKHKDLYETIANIFNAIIPGLNYTLTRYASKEFLRINIPDHHKAYSLEYLEIREELRKVLCNIIYKDEDEDEDDDDDDDEDQDEDAEQDVEQGVEEGVEQGVEQGENEDEDEDEDDDDDEDQDEDAVQQEIDEFEERKSEYLVGVKPKWKEPPEFDKVIDVSSFENLKVIVKLANIQLTPDKPTYDGGTWHVEGTINEDIIATVLYYYDMDNISESRLSFRTGFEDPNYQQHDSFYPEYFYGLKDEDPMVRNIGSVEAKKDRVIIFPNMYQHHVDPFELKDKTKSGYRKILCFFIIDPYHTSVVSSDKVPPQQQTWWNDEDLKHLYPGNTKEDILKLKQGQTWPMSLEEAYTIRKEFMDERTEKPEDIKGDPDHSFARVFSFCEH
;
A
#
# COMPACT_ATOMS: atom_id res chain seq x y z
N MET A 1 3.21 -52.72 9.95
CA MET A 1 2.26 -53.07 11.02
C MET A 1 1.53 -51.78 11.37
N GLY A 2 0.22 -51.61 11.33
CA GLY A 2 -0.92 -52.41 10.91
C GLY A 2 -2.11 -51.44 10.97
N ALA A 3 -2.92 -51.39 9.92
CA ALA A 3 -4.19 -50.65 9.85
C ALA A 3 -5.27 -51.33 10.73
N PRO A 4 -6.59 -51.01 10.62
CA PRO A 4 -7.37 -49.79 10.28
C PRO A 4 -8.49 -49.58 11.35
N ILE A 5 -9.50 -48.71 11.13
CA ILE A 5 -10.95 -48.79 11.55
C ILE A 5 -11.54 -47.36 11.40
N LYS A 6 -12.80 -47.06 11.01
CA LYS A 6 -13.90 -47.64 10.21
C LYS A 6 -14.90 -46.47 10.05
N SER A 7 -15.61 -46.47 8.92
CA SER A 7 -16.82 -45.69 8.62
C SER A 7 -17.96 -45.87 9.63
N LEU A 8 -18.73 -44.81 9.88
CA LEU A 8 -20.16 -44.87 10.21
C LEU A 8 -20.91 -43.76 9.45
N GLU A 9 -21.96 -44.18 8.76
CA GLU A 9 -22.93 -43.39 7.99
C GLU A 9 -23.89 -42.58 8.88
N PRO A 10 -24.59 -41.57 8.36
CA PRO A 10 -25.54 -40.75 9.11
C PRO A 10 -26.93 -41.40 9.19
N GLU A 11 -27.48 -41.50 10.41
CA GLU A 11 -28.91 -41.76 10.64
C GLU A 11 -29.67 -40.42 10.67
N VAL A 12 -30.73 -40.35 9.86
CA VAL A 12 -31.71 -39.26 9.83
C VAL A 12 -32.62 -39.36 11.04
N LEU A 13 -32.73 -38.30 11.83
CA LEU A 13 -33.86 -38.04 12.72
C LEU A 13 -34.42 -36.64 12.47
N HIS A 14 -35.74 -36.60 12.43
CA HIS A 14 -36.62 -35.51 12.04
C HIS A 14 -36.65 -34.33 13.03
N ASP A 15 -36.87 -33.14 12.45
CA ASP A 15 -37.43 -31.90 13.01
C ASP A 15 -38.20 -32.02 14.33
N SER A 16 -37.80 -31.20 15.30
CA SER A 16 -38.64 -30.15 15.90
C SER A 16 -37.85 -29.38 16.96
N ASP A 17 -37.66 -28.07 16.74
CA ASP A 17 -37.67 -26.97 17.73
C ASP A 17 -36.68 -25.86 17.34
N SER A 18 -37.25 -24.74 16.85
CA SER A 18 -36.59 -23.60 16.21
C SER A 18 -35.99 -22.56 17.15
N ASP A 19 -35.95 -22.79 18.47
CA ASP A 19 -35.57 -21.74 19.43
C ASP A 19 -34.23 -21.98 20.15
N SER A 20 -33.46 -23.02 19.77
CA SER A 20 -32.17 -23.36 20.41
C SER A 20 -30.92 -22.99 19.59
N ASN A 21 -31.07 -22.54 18.35
CA ASN A 21 -29.92 -22.21 17.50
C ASN A 21 -29.31 -20.83 17.78
N ASN A 22 -30.07 -19.87 18.33
CA ASN A 22 -29.58 -18.51 18.57
C ASN A 22 -28.60 -18.41 19.75
N SER A 23 -28.79 -19.22 20.80
CA SER A 23 -27.89 -19.22 21.97
C SER A 23 -26.58 -19.96 21.73
N LEU A 24 -26.59 -20.97 20.85
CA LEU A 24 -25.38 -21.67 20.42
C LEU A 24 -24.52 -20.78 19.52
N THR A 25 -25.11 -19.99 18.60
CA THR A 25 -24.36 -19.01 17.80
C THR A 25 -23.76 -17.89 18.63
N GLN A 26 -24.49 -17.34 19.60
CA GLN A 26 -23.97 -16.30 20.50
C GLN A 26 -22.83 -16.84 21.38
N LEU A 27 -23.01 -18.01 22.01
CA LEU A 27 -21.96 -18.64 22.80
C LEU A 27 -20.72 -18.99 21.96
N THR A 28 -20.90 -19.38 20.71
CA THR A 28 -19.78 -19.67 19.80
C THR A 28 -19.06 -18.39 19.35
N GLN A 29 -19.79 -17.28 19.17
CA GLN A 29 -19.23 -15.95 18.89
C GLN A 29 -18.49 -15.37 20.10
N ASP A 30 -19.05 -15.52 21.30
CA ASP A 30 -18.44 -15.08 22.56
C ASP A 30 -17.18 -15.90 22.88
N ILE A 31 -17.22 -17.22 22.67
CA ILE A 31 -16.03 -18.08 22.78
C ILE A 31 -15.00 -17.69 21.72
N ALA A 32 -15.40 -17.40 20.48
CA ALA A 32 -14.48 -16.94 19.44
C ALA A 32 -13.91 -15.55 19.74
N TRP A 33 -14.67 -14.66 20.37
CA TRP A 33 -14.21 -13.35 20.85
C TRP A 33 -13.25 -13.50 22.02
N GLN A 34 -13.57 -14.31 23.02
CA GLN A 34 -12.69 -14.60 24.17
C GLN A 34 -11.39 -15.29 23.73
N VAL A 35 -11.45 -16.26 22.81
CA VAL A 35 -10.25 -16.91 22.24
C VAL A 35 -9.40 -15.90 21.46
N ARG A 36 -10.02 -14.98 20.71
CA ARG A 36 -9.29 -13.88 20.03
C ARG A 36 -8.69 -12.89 21.02
N LEU A 37 -9.40 -12.55 22.09
CA LEU A 37 -8.92 -11.65 23.14
C LEU A 37 -7.76 -12.29 23.93
N GLU A 38 -7.88 -13.56 24.31
CA GLU A 38 -6.80 -14.33 24.95
C GLU A 38 -5.60 -14.49 24.03
N ALA A 39 -5.79 -14.79 22.75
CA ALA A 39 -4.72 -14.84 21.77
C ALA A 39 -4.03 -13.47 21.60
N THR A 40 -4.81 -12.39 21.58
CA THR A 40 -4.29 -11.01 21.50
C THR A 40 -3.51 -10.64 22.77
N ARG A 41 -4.02 -10.98 23.95
CA ARG A 41 -3.32 -10.77 25.23
C ARG A 41 -2.05 -11.59 25.32
N ALA A 42 -2.09 -12.85 24.88
CA ALA A 42 -0.92 -13.73 24.85
C ALA A 42 0.16 -13.22 23.88
N GLU A 43 -0.22 -12.71 22.71
CA GLU A 43 0.74 -12.12 21.78
C GLU A 43 1.29 -10.78 22.29
N ARG A 44 0.46 -9.92 22.91
CA ARG A 44 0.95 -8.71 23.59
C ARG A 44 1.96 -9.03 24.69
N ALA A 45 1.65 -9.98 25.57
CA ALA A 45 2.57 -10.42 26.61
C ALA A 45 3.87 -11.03 26.04
N ARG A 46 3.77 -11.76 24.92
CA ARG A 46 4.94 -12.31 24.20
C ARG A 46 5.83 -11.20 23.63
N ILE A 47 5.24 -10.17 23.03
CA ILE A 47 5.94 -9.00 22.48
C ILE A 47 6.57 -8.18 23.60
N GLU A 48 5.84 -7.91 24.69
CA GLU A 48 6.35 -7.19 25.86
C GLU A 48 7.56 -7.90 26.48
N ALA A 49 7.57 -9.24 26.52
CA ALA A 49 8.70 -10.02 27.00
C ALA A 49 9.97 -9.90 26.11
N MET A 50 9.86 -9.42 24.86
CA MET A 50 10.98 -9.19 23.95
C MET A 50 11.55 -7.76 24.05
N GLN A 51 10.85 -6.84 24.71
CA GLN A 51 11.26 -5.43 24.78
C GLN A 51 12.46 -5.24 25.70
N ILE A 52 13.41 -4.42 25.26
CA ILE A 52 14.53 -3.99 26.09
C ILE A 52 14.08 -2.80 26.95
N ASN A 53 14.59 -2.72 28.17
CA ASN A 53 14.34 -1.59 29.06
C ASN A 53 15.26 -0.40 28.70
N SER A 54 15.11 0.13 27.49
CA SER A 54 15.82 1.33 27.02
C SER A 54 14.95 2.57 27.21
N PRO A 55 15.50 3.68 27.72
CA PRO A 55 14.78 4.95 27.80
C PRO A 55 14.74 5.70 26.46
N PHE A 56 15.35 5.18 25.39
CA PHE A 56 15.48 5.86 24.10
C PHE A 56 14.46 5.31 23.10
N SER A 57 13.59 6.18 22.59
CA SER A 57 12.74 5.84 21.44
C SER A 57 13.58 5.50 20.20
N HIS A 58 12.98 4.83 19.22
CA HIS A 58 13.64 4.56 17.95
C HIS A 58 13.18 5.60 16.91
N PRO A 59 14.05 6.07 15.98
CA PRO A 59 13.64 7.04 14.95
C PRO A 59 12.56 6.55 14.00
N TRP A 60 12.54 5.24 13.72
CA TRP A 60 11.49 4.61 12.91
C TRP A 60 10.34 4.22 13.81
N TRP A 61 9.57 5.20 14.27
CA TRP A 61 8.38 4.98 15.10
C TRP A 61 7.10 4.94 14.25
N SER A 62 6.06 4.29 14.74
CA SER A 62 4.72 4.28 14.15
C SER A 62 3.77 5.13 14.99
N TYR A 63 2.73 5.68 14.34
CA TYR A 63 1.72 6.52 14.97
C TYR A 63 1.07 5.83 16.19
N GLY A 64 0.81 6.60 17.26
CA GLY A 64 0.23 6.08 18.49
C GLY A 64 0.98 6.42 19.79
N GLY A 65 1.65 7.58 19.85
CA GLY A 65 2.25 8.13 21.07
C GLY A 65 3.72 7.79 21.29
N ALA A 66 4.46 7.49 20.22
CA ALA A 66 5.88 7.16 20.27
C ALA A 66 6.79 8.26 19.67
N GLY A 67 6.22 9.17 18.89
CA GLY A 67 6.90 10.31 18.28
C GLY A 67 6.97 11.56 19.17
N PRO A 68 7.72 12.60 18.74
CA PRO A 68 7.77 13.89 19.44
C PRO A 68 6.43 14.63 19.39
N ALA A 69 6.05 15.30 20.48
CA ALA A 69 4.83 16.10 20.52
C ALA A 69 4.92 17.37 19.64
N ALA A 70 3.82 17.72 18.95
CA ALA A 70 3.71 18.95 18.17
C ALA A 70 3.92 20.20 19.06
N ARG A 71 4.68 21.18 18.54
CA ARG A 71 4.98 22.45 19.24
C ARG A 71 4.20 23.61 18.63
N CYS A 72 3.59 24.43 19.48
CA CYS A 72 2.84 25.60 19.04
C CYS A 72 3.75 26.71 18.46
N LEU A 73 3.17 27.66 17.71
CA LEU A 73 3.87 28.73 17.01
C LEU A 73 4.69 29.63 17.95
N ASP A 74 4.18 29.93 19.14
CA ASP A 74 4.87 30.75 20.14
C ASP A 74 6.09 30.02 20.72
N GLU A 75 6.00 28.71 20.89
CA GLU A 75 7.14 27.89 21.31
C GLU A 75 8.24 27.87 20.24
N TRP A 76 7.89 27.74 18.95
CA TRP A 76 8.85 27.87 17.85
C TRP A 76 9.53 29.24 17.85
N LEU A 77 8.78 30.30 18.13
CA LEU A 77 9.32 31.65 18.24
C LEU A 77 10.30 31.78 19.41
N ILE A 78 10.00 31.19 20.57
CA ILE A 78 10.93 31.14 21.72
C ILE A 78 12.25 30.47 21.32
N ILE A 79 12.18 29.29 20.71
CA ILE A 79 13.36 28.53 20.26
C ILE A 79 14.21 29.36 19.28
N GLU A 80 13.57 29.98 18.28
CA GLU A 80 14.22 30.82 17.27
C GLU A 80 14.93 32.03 17.90
N LEU A 81 14.23 32.77 18.77
CA LEU A 81 14.76 33.96 19.41
C LEU A 81 15.90 33.63 20.38
N SER A 82 15.75 32.57 21.16
CA SER A 82 16.78 32.04 22.06
C SER A 82 18.05 31.72 21.29
N TRP A 83 17.95 30.97 20.19
CA TRP A 83 19.09 30.66 19.33
C TRP A 83 19.68 31.91 18.66
N SER A 84 18.86 32.87 18.23
CA SER A 84 19.33 34.14 17.64
C SER A 84 20.22 34.94 18.60
N ILE A 85 20.02 34.78 19.92
CA ILE A 85 20.85 35.37 20.95
C ILE A 85 22.08 34.50 21.22
N ARG A 86 21.90 33.18 21.44
CA ARG A 86 23.00 32.25 21.78
C ARG A 86 24.04 32.10 20.65
N SER A 87 23.64 32.30 19.41
CA SER A 87 24.55 32.31 18.24
C SER A 87 25.44 33.56 18.16
N LYS A 88 25.21 34.60 18.98
CA LYS A 88 26.06 35.79 19.02
C LYS A 88 27.31 35.54 19.87
N ASN A 89 28.45 36.02 19.39
CA ASN A 89 29.69 36.00 20.18
C ASN A 89 29.50 36.67 21.55
N ASP A 90 30.05 36.07 22.61
CA ASP A 90 29.94 36.51 24.00
C ASP A 90 28.49 36.67 24.50
N TRP A 91 27.52 35.91 23.99
CA TRP A 91 26.12 36.05 24.39
C TRP A 91 25.95 35.99 25.92
N ARG A 92 26.64 35.06 26.62
CA ARG A 92 26.61 34.88 28.09
C ARG A 92 26.93 36.15 28.88
N ARG A 93 27.85 36.97 28.35
CA ARG A 93 28.17 38.28 28.93
C ARG A 93 27.15 39.34 28.52
N LYS A 94 26.73 39.32 27.26
CA LYS A 94 25.88 40.35 26.64
C LYS A 94 24.43 40.31 27.11
N TYR A 95 23.86 39.14 27.37
CA TYR A 95 22.46 39.04 27.84
C TYR A 95 22.30 39.53 29.30
N LYS A 96 23.40 39.53 30.08
CA LYS A 96 23.48 40.10 31.44
C LYS A 96 23.80 41.59 31.47
N ASP A 97 24.22 42.16 30.35
CA ASP A 97 24.48 43.59 30.22
C ASP A 97 23.16 44.33 29.96
N GLU A 98 22.69 45.12 30.92
CA GLU A 98 21.39 45.78 30.84
C GLU A 98 21.21 46.63 29.58
N GLU A 99 22.25 47.31 29.10
CA GLU A 99 22.15 48.18 27.91
C GLU A 99 21.94 47.32 26.64
N ILE A 100 22.70 46.23 26.54
CA ILE A 100 22.63 45.32 25.39
C ILE A 100 21.33 44.50 25.43
N ALA A 101 20.96 43.97 26.59
CA ALA A 101 19.74 43.23 26.81
C ALA A 101 18.52 44.07 26.43
N ASN A 102 18.40 45.29 26.95
CA ASN A 102 17.29 46.20 26.62
C ASN A 102 17.23 46.55 25.13
N LYS A 103 18.39 46.69 24.49
CA LYS A 103 18.46 46.88 23.04
C LYS A 103 17.91 45.66 22.28
N TRP A 104 18.31 44.45 22.65
CA TRP A 104 17.80 43.22 22.03
C TRP A 104 16.30 43.05 22.26
N LYS A 105 15.80 43.27 23.48
CA LYS A 105 14.36 43.22 23.77
C LYS A 105 13.59 44.15 22.83
N LYS A 106 14.02 45.41 22.69
CA LYS A 106 13.39 46.37 21.79
C LYS A 106 13.45 45.97 20.31
N GLU A 107 14.59 45.44 19.86
CA GLU A 107 14.75 44.96 18.48
C GLU A 107 13.81 43.78 18.18
N ILE A 108 13.72 42.83 19.11
CA ILE A 108 12.83 41.66 19.00
C ILE A 108 11.37 42.10 19.01
N THR A 109 10.95 42.99 19.92
CA THR A 109 9.59 43.52 19.94
C THR A 109 9.22 44.15 18.60
N GLU A 110 10.09 45.00 18.03
CA GLU A 110 9.78 45.65 16.75
C GLU A 110 9.73 44.67 15.57
N GLN A 111 10.58 43.65 15.57
CA GLN A 111 10.68 42.66 14.48
C GLN A 111 9.61 41.57 14.54
N CYS A 112 9.09 41.26 15.74
CA CYS A 112 8.23 40.10 15.97
C CYS A 112 6.85 40.44 16.53
N LYS A 113 6.50 41.73 16.71
CA LYS A 113 5.17 42.16 17.20
C LYS A 113 3.97 41.62 16.41
N ASP A 114 4.16 41.28 15.14
CA ASP A 114 3.09 40.77 14.26
C ASP A 114 3.05 39.22 14.26
N ARG A 115 4.01 38.54 14.91
CA ARG A 115 4.08 37.07 14.97
C ARG A 115 3.28 36.49 16.15
N THR A 116 3.11 37.26 17.22
CA THR A 116 2.36 36.86 18.41
C THR A 116 1.85 38.10 19.15
N LYS A 117 0.70 37.97 19.80
CA LYS A 117 0.17 39.00 20.71
C LYS A 117 0.89 39.02 22.07
N TYR A 118 1.63 37.95 22.41
CA TYR A 118 2.33 37.75 23.68
C TYR A 118 3.85 37.98 23.59
N ILE A 119 4.27 38.97 22.78
CA ILE A 119 5.70 39.16 22.48
C ILE A 119 6.51 39.56 23.73
N GLU A 120 5.91 40.23 24.70
CA GLU A 120 6.60 40.62 25.94
C GLU A 120 6.89 39.40 26.82
N GLU A 121 5.92 38.50 26.93
CA GLU A 121 6.00 37.21 27.64
C GLU A 121 6.98 36.26 26.96
N VAL A 122 6.94 36.15 25.62
CA VAL A 122 7.95 35.39 24.85
C VAL A 122 9.36 35.91 25.12
N ILE A 123 9.56 37.23 25.12
CA ILE A 123 10.86 37.83 25.43
C ILE A 123 11.30 37.50 26.86
N GLU A 124 10.40 37.59 27.83
CA GLU A 124 10.71 37.22 29.22
C GLU A 124 11.13 35.75 29.32
N TYR A 125 10.36 34.85 28.70
CA TYR A 125 10.66 33.43 28.64
C TYR A 125 12.06 33.17 28.07
N VAL A 126 12.37 33.75 26.90
CA VAL A 126 13.67 33.60 26.24
C VAL A 126 14.80 34.01 27.17
N PHE A 127 14.69 35.14 27.88
CA PHE A 127 15.76 35.58 28.78
C PHE A 127 15.94 34.69 30.02
N LYS A 128 14.88 34.06 30.52
CA LYS A 128 14.96 33.02 31.56
C LYS A 128 15.59 31.75 31.03
N GLU A 129 15.24 31.35 29.82
CA GLU A 129 15.83 30.19 29.14
C GLU A 129 17.34 30.36 28.91
N LEU A 130 17.80 31.57 28.60
CA LEU A 130 19.24 31.89 28.48
C LEU A 130 20.00 31.64 29.81
N GLU A 131 19.41 31.96 30.96
CA GLU A 131 19.99 31.65 32.28
C GLU A 131 20.07 30.15 32.52
N TRP A 132 19.04 29.41 32.10
CA TRP A 132 19.01 27.95 32.17
C TRP A 132 20.10 27.30 31.31
N TYR A 133 20.24 27.71 30.04
CA TYR A 133 21.30 27.18 29.15
C TYR A 133 22.69 27.36 29.78
N GLU A 134 23.01 28.55 30.30
CA GLU A 134 24.30 28.79 30.95
C GLU A 134 24.52 27.88 32.17
N LYS A 135 23.48 27.65 32.99
CA LYS A 135 23.53 26.76 34.15
C LYS A 135 23.74 25.29 33.73
N ILE A 136 23.03 24.82 32.71
CA ILE A 136 23.09 23.43 32.25
C ILE A 136 24.42 23.12 31.56
N GLU A 137 24.90 23.98 30.68
CA GLU A 137 26.22 23.83 30.05
C GLU A 137 27.32 23.79 31.11
N SER A 138 27.24 24.66 32.12
CA SER A 138 28.19 24.65 33.24
C SER A 138 28.12 23.36 34.06
N ARG A 139 26.92 22.81 34.29
CA ARG A 139 26.69 21.58 35.07
C ARG A 139 27.17 20.32 34.35
N PHE A 140 26.82 20.15 33.08
CA PHE A 140 27.07 18.91 32.32
C PHE A 140 28.35 18.94 31.50
N MET A 141 28.70 20.09 30.93
CA MET A 141 29.81 20.21 29.98
C MET A 141 31.03 20.87 30.62
N GLY A 142 30.84 21.69 31.66
CA GLY A 142 31.94 22.30 32.42
C GLY A 142 32.94 23.01 31.51
N SER A 143 34.22 22.64 31.60
CA SER A 143 35.30 23.21 30.76
C SER A 143 35.59 22.39 29.49
N SER A 144 34.72 21.47 29.08
CA SER A 144 34.94 20.60 27.91
C SER A 144 34.83 21.32 26.56
N GLY A 145 34.28 22.54 26.55
CA GLY A 145 34.13 23.34 25.33
C GLY A 145 32.89 22.98 24.50
N PHE A 146 31.99 22.12 25.01
CA PHE A 146 30.68 21.89 24.42
C PHE A 146 29.67 22.98 24.83
N GLU A 147 28.78 23.27 23.89
CA GLU A 147 27.66 24.20 24.02
C GLU A 147 26.41 23.54 23.42
N ILE A 148 25.23 23.97 23.87
CA ILE A 148 23.96 23.46 23.35
C ILE A 148 23.65 24.16 22.02
N GLY A 149 23.21 23.40 21.03
CA GLY A 149 22.89 23.86 19.67
C GLY A 149 21.61 24.68 19.60
N PHE A 150 21.07 24.86 18.38
CA PHE A 150 19.80 25.57 18.17
C PHE A 150 18.61 24.86 18.83
N ASN A 151 18.69 23.54 18.94
CA ASN A 151 17.77 22.67 19.66
C ASN A 151 18.52 22.06 20.86
N ASP A 152 17.82 21.88 21.98
CA ASP A 152 18.37 21.47 23.27
C ASP A 152 18.83 20.00 23.33
N TYR A 153 18.46 19.19 22.34
CA TYR A 153 18.96 17.83 22.18
C TYR A 153 20.30 17.76 21.44
N ILE A 154 20.77 18.87 20.85
CA ILE A 154 21.98 18.89 20.02
C ILE A 154 23.10 19.61 20.76
N THR A 155 24.32 19.07 20.72
CA THR A 155 25.51 19.73 21.28
C THR A 155 26.58 19.95 20.23
N THR A 156 27.34 21.02 20.38
CA THR A 156 28.45 21.36 19.49
C THR A 156 29.68 21.80 20.26
N SER A 157 30.86 21.58 19.69
CA SER A 157 32.11 22.15 20.20
C SER A 157 33.05 22.44 19.05
N ASP A 158 33.71 23.59 19.06
CA ASP A 158 34.74 23.96 18.08
C ASP A 158 36.17 23.67 18.58
N ASN A 159 36.33 23.08 19.77
CA ASN A 159 37.63 22.88 20.42
C ASN A 159 37.70 21.64 21.34
N ALA A 160 36.74 20.72 21.26
CA ALA A 160 36.74 19.48 22.04
C ALA A 160 37.97 18.60 21.75
N VAL A 161 38.42 18.55 20.48
CA VAL A 161 39.56 17.74 20.06
C VAL A 161 40.85 18.59 20.10
N ALA A 162 41.85 18.10 20.82
CA ALA A 162 43.13 18.80 20.94
C ALA A 162 43.87 18.89 19.59
N PRO A 163 44.58 20.00 19.30
CA PRO A 163 45.26 20.20 18.02
C PRO A 163 46.26 19.09 17.64
N ASP A 164 46.99 18.53 18.60
CA ASP A 164 47.92 17.42 18.36
C ASP A 164 47.21 16.11 17.98
N VAL A 165 46.00 15.89 18.53
CA VAL A 165 45.15 14.75 18.17
C VAL A 165 44.60 14.93 16.75
N LYS A 166 44.14 16.13 16.38
CA LYS A 166 43.70 16.47 15.01
C LYS A 166 44.81 16.24 13.99
N GLU A 167 46.00 16.79 14.23
CA GLU A 167 47.13 16.64 13.30
C GLU A 167 47.56 15.19 13.14
N ASN A 168 47.52 14.39 14.23
CA ASN A 168 47.75 12.95 14.14
C ASN A 168 46.65 12.26 13.33
N LEU A 169 45.37 12.61 13.56
CA LEU A 169 44.25 12.04 12.81
C LEU A 169 44.41 12.29 11.30
N LYS A 170 44.71 13.54 10.91
CA LYS A 170 44.97 13.91 9.51
C LYS A 170 46.09 13.08 8.90
N ALA A 171 47.24 13.00 9.57
CA ALA A 171 48.40 12.26 9.08
C ALA A 171 48.11 10.76 8.93
N GLN A 172 47.42 10.14 9.90
CA GLN A 172 47.12 8.71 9.87
C GLN A 172 46.04 8.36 8.84
N VAL A 173 45.01 9.20 8.67
CA VAL A 173 43.99 8.99 7.63
C VAL A 173 44.60 9.12 6.23
N GLU A 174 45.56 10.03 6.02
CA GLU A 174 46.30 10.14 4.76
C GLU A 174 47.08 8.85 4.43
N LEU A 175 47.61 8.15 5.43
CA LEU A 175 48.25 6.84 5.23
C LEU A 175 47.26 5.79 4.73
N VAL A 176 46.05 5.74 5.32
CA VAL A 176 44.98 4.83 4.87
C VAL A 176 44.56 5.16 3.44
N VAL A 177 44.36 6.45 3.12
CA VAL A 177 43.97 6.87 1.76
C VAL A 177 45.04 6.49 0.73
N ALA A 178 46.32 6.57 1.09
CA ALA A 178 47.41 6.18 0.20
C ALA A 178 47.43 4.68 -0.13
N GLU A 179 46.85 3.82 0.71
CA GLU A 179 46.78 2.36 0.46
C GLU A 179 45.83 2.00 -0.69
N PHE A 180 44.83 2.83 -0.99
CA PHE A 180 43.92 2.62 -2.13
C PHE A 180 44.61 2.76 -3.50
N GLY A 181 45.78 3.41 -3.56
CA GLY A 181 46.49 3.63 -4.82
C GLY A 181 45.69 4.46 -5.83
N ASP A 182 45.55 3.96 -7.06
CA ASP A 182 44.76 4.61 -8.12
C ASP A 182 43.26 4.26 -8.06
N ASP A 183 42.87 3.25 -7.28
CA ASP A 183 41.51 2.69 -7.19
C ASP A 183 40.79 3.19 -5.93
N LEU A 184 40.51 4.50 -5.89
CA LEU A 184 39.78 5.14 -4.78
C LEU A 184 38.32 4.66 -4.69
N ASP A 185 37.85 4.33 -3.47
CA ASP A 185 36.47 3.90 -3.22
C ASP A 185 35.51 5.09 -3.11
N TYR A 186 34.98 5.53 -4.24
CA TYR A 186 33.97 6.58 -4.26
C TYR A 186 32.58 6.04 -3.94
N HIS A 187 31.86 6.76 -3.08
CA HIS A 187 30.48 6.46 -2.74
C HIS A 187 29.62 6.37 -4.01
N PRO A 188 28.82 5.30 -4.20
CA PRO A 188 27.94 5.15 -5.35
C PRO A 188 27.05 6.39 -5.57
N GLY A 189 26.89 6.82 -6.82
CA GLY A 189 26.03 7.97 -7.15
C GLY A 189 26.62 9.36 -6.83
N SER A 190 27.78 9.46 -6.16
CA SER A 190 28.36 10.76 -5.79
C SER A 190 29.07 11.51 -6.94
N ASP A 191 29.20 10.89 -8.11
CA ASP A 191 30.01 11.38 -9.23
C ASP A 191 31.45 11.70 -8.77
N GLU A 192 32.08 10.75 -8.07
CA GLU A 192 33.46 10.81 -7.55
C GLU A 192 33.73 12.01 -6.64
N LYS A 193 32.73 12.46 -5.88
CA LYS A 193 32.88 13.58 -4.93
C LYS A 193 32.96 13.12 -3.48
N VAL A 194 32.39 11.97 -3.14
CA VAL A 194 32.40 11.43 -1.78
C VAL A 194 33.31 10.20 -1.78
N LEU A 195 34.43 10.29 -1.07
CA LEU A 195 35.40 9.22 -0.90
C LEU A 195 35.13 8.50 0.42
N ASP A 196 34.80 7.21 0.33
CA ASP A 196 34.57 6.32 1.46
C ASP A 196 35.93 5.74 1.90
N ILE A 197 36.40 6.11 3.10
CA ILE A 197 37.67 5.60 3.65
C ILE A 197 37.40 4.43 4.59
N VAL A 198 36.46 4.62 5.51
CA VAL A 198 35.88 3.57 6.35
C VAL A 198 34.38 3.76 6.27
N HIS A 199 33.68 2.87 5.57
CA HIS A 199 32.24 2.96 5.40
C HIS A 199 31.52 1.72 5.97
N PRO A 200 30.46 1.90 6.78
CA PRO A 200 29.82 0.78 7.48
C PRO A 200 29.05 -0.16 6.56
N SER A 201 28.58 0.32 5.42
CA SER A 201 27.90 -0.52 4.40
C SER A 201 28.84 -1.43 3.60
N LEU A 202 30.17 -1.31 3.77
CA LEU A 202 31.12 -2.24 3.15
C LEU A 202 31.44 -3.36 4.16
N PHE A 203 31.41 -4.62 3.72
CA PHE A 203 31.48 -5.80 4.61
C PHE A 203 30.45 -5.77 5.77
N PRO A 204 29.15 -5.52 5.52
CA PRO A 204 28.13 -5.59 6.57
C PRO A 204 27.92 -7.03 7.04
N LEU A 205 27.25 -7.21 8.16
CA LEU A 205 26.71 -8.50 8.58
C LEU A 205 25.55 -8.87 7.64
N GLN A 206 25.53 -10.12 7.17
CA GLN A 206 24.46 -10.70 6.38
C GLN A 206 23.82 -11.84 7.18
N TYR A 207 22.53 -11.72 7.50
CA TYR A 207 21.80 -12.83 8.12
C TYR A 207 21.85 -14.07 7.20
N ASP A 208 21.91 -15.25 7.82
CA ASP A 208 22.09 -16.55 7.19
C ASP A 208 23.45 -16.80 6.51
N LYS A 209 24.32 -15.81 6.40
CA LYS A 209 25.62 -15.93 5.70
C LYS A 209 26.83 -15.59 6.55
N THR A 210 26.77 -14.58 7.40
CA THR A 210 27.93 -14.15 8.17
C THR A 210 28.17 -15.12 9.35
N PRO A 211 29.37 -15.72 9.45
CA PRO A 211 29.71 -16.56 10.58
C PRO A 211 30.00 -15.71 11.81
N ILE A 212 29.52 -16.17 12.97
CA ILE A 212 29.75 -15.57 14.29
C ILE A 212 30.35 -16.60 15.25
N ILE A 213 31.07 -16.11 16.23
CA ILE A 213 31.56 -16.86 17.39
C ILE A 213 30.55 -16.61 18.52
N ASN A 214 29.81 -17.66 18.89
CA ASN A 214 28.88 -17.58 20.00
C ASN A 214 29.61 -17.64 21.36
N ASP A 215 28.88 -17.44 22.45
CA ASP A 215 29.47 -17.36 23.81
C ASP A 215 30.12 -18.69 24.26
N ASN A 216 29.83 -19.80 23.57
CA ASN A 216 30.46 -21.11 23.78
C ASN A 216 31.75 -21.29 22.95
N ASN A 217 32.26 -20.24 22.31
CA ASN A 217 33.37 -20.26 21.36
C ASN A 217 33.15 -21.21 20.17
N MET A 218 31.90 -21.42 19.77
CA MET A 218 31.56 -22.19 18.57
C MET A 218 31.21 -21.26 17.43
N VAL A 219 31.55 -21.68 16.21
CA VAL A 219 31.19 -20.97 14.99
C VAL A 219 29.80 -21.39 14.55
N GLU A 220 28.94 -20.42 14.32
CA GLU A 220 27.60 -20.61 13.73
C GLU A 220 27.30 -19.49 12.73
N LEU A 221 26.23 -19.64 11.94
CA LEU A 221 25.76 -18.58 11.06
C LEU A 221 24.73 -17.74 11.79
N VAL A 222 24.93 -16.43 11.79
CA VAL A 222 23.97 -15.50 12.39
C VAL A 222 22.63 -15.62 11.69
N LYS A 223 21.54 -15.61 12.46
CA LYS A 223 20.17 -15.70 11.97
C LYS A 223 19.43 -14.42 12.34
N TYR A 224 18.54 -13.99 11.45
CA TYR A 224 17.53 -13.00 11.84
C TYR A 224 16.59 -13.63 12.87
N LYS A 225 16.15 -12.84 13.84
CA LYS A 225 15.17 -13.27 14.83
C LYS A 225 14.14 -12.17 15.04
N ASP A 226 12.89 -12.56 15.26
CA ASP A 226 11.79 -11.62 15.41
C ASP A 226 11.96 -10.72 16.64
N GLU A 227 12.73 -11.11 17.65
CA GLU A 227 12.99 -10.24 18.82
C GLU A 227 13.69 -8.92 18.43
N ILE A 228 14.36 -8.87 17.27
CA ILE A 228 15.03 -7.66 16.78
C ILE A 228 14.00 -6.55 16.50
N GLN A 229 12.87 -6.88 15.87
CA GLN A 229 11.85 -5.87 15.52
C GLN A 229 11.08 -5.39 16.74
N TYR A 230 10.94 -6.24 17.75
CA TYR A 230 10.20 -5.97 18.98
C TYR A 230 11.08 -5.49 20.13
N ALA A 231 12.36 -5.24 19.88
CA ALA A 231 13.30 -4.77 20.90
C ALA A 231 12.82 -3.45 21.52
N LYS A 232 12.19 -2.56 20.74
CA LYS A 232 11.59 -1.31 21.21
C LYS A 232 10.12 -1.23 20.84
N LYS A 233 9.36 -0.47 21.65
CA LYS A 233 7.94 -0.22 21.39
C LYS A 233 7.76 0.60 20.11
N HIS A 234 6.68 0.32 19.38
CA HIS A 234 6.22 1.10 18.21
C HIS A 234 7.27 1.28 17.10
N VAL A 235 8.20 0.33 16.91
CA VAL A 235 9.13 0.38 15.78
C VAL A 235 8.40 0.03 14.49
N SER A 236 8.42 0.94 13.52
CA SER A 236 7.86 0.74 12.19
C SER A 236 8.61 -0.36 11.42
N GLN A 237 7.89 -1.11 10.59
CA GLN A 237 8.48 -2.16 9.74
C GLN A 237 9.58 -1.64 8.79
N TYR A 238 9.54 -0.36 8.39
CA TYR A 238 10.56 0.29 7.57
C TYR A 238 11.89 0.47 8.32
N GLY A 239 11.84 0.47 9.65
CA GLY A 239 13.01 0.51 10.52
C GLY A 239 13.69 -0.85 10.74
N VAL A 240 13.31 -1.91 10.00
CA VAL A 240 13.77 -3.29 10.22
C VAL A 240 14.41 -3.87 8.96
N SER A 241 15.67 -4.27 9.04
CA SER A 241 16.32 -5.06 7.98
C SER A 241 16.26 -6.55 8.31
N LYS A 242 15.67 -7.35 7.43
CA LYS A 242 15.69 -8.82 7.55
C LYS A 242 16.97 -9.46 6.99
N TYR A 243 17.82 -8.67 6.32
CA TYR A 243 18.94 -9.18 5.55
C TYR A 243 20.31 -8.69 6.04
N PHE A 244 20.41 -7.44 6.48
CA PHE A 244 21.70 -6.84 6.80
C PHE A 244 21.72 -6.16 8.17
N SER A 245 22.93 -6.05 8.72
CA SER A 245 23.23 -5.10 9.78
C SER A 245 24.62 -4.51 9.62
N TRP A 246 24.79 -3.23 9.93
CA TRP A 246 26.12 -2.66 10.09
C TRP A 246 26.82 -3.28 11.29
N LEU A 247 28.15 -3.42 11.19
CA LEU A 247 28.91 -4.17 12.17
C LEU A 247 29.67 -3.22 13.11
N PRO A 248 29.14 -2.91 14.31
CA PRO A 248 29.81 -2.05 15.28
C PRO A 248 31.04 -2.70 15.90
N SER A 249 31.93 -1.87 16.41
CA SER A 249 33.08 -2.25 17.22
C SER A 249 32.79 -2.13 18.71
N LEU A 250 33.38 -3.02 19.49
CA LEU A 250 33.30 -3.02 20.94
C LEU A 250 34.36 -2.08 21.53
N LEU A 251 33.91 -1.04 22.21
CA LEU A 251 34.71 -0.23 23.12
C LEU A 251 34.55 -0.76 24.54
N LYS A 252 35.66 -0.81 25.28
CA LYS A 252 35.66 -1.14 26.71
C LYS A 252 36.19 0.03 27.51
N LEU A 253 35.55 0.30 28.65
CA LEU A 253 36.04 1.25 29.63
C LEU A 253 37.25 0.66 30.38
N GLU A 254 38.38 1.36 30.32
CA GLU A 254 39.60 0.98 31.04
C GLU A 254 39.62 1.58 32.46
N ASP A 255 40.51 1.08 33.32
CA ASP A 255 40.66 1.53 34.72
C ASP A 255 40.99 3.04 34.86
N ASN A 256 41.47 3.69 33.80
CA ASN A 256 41.75 5.12 33.77
C ASN A 256 40.52 5.99 33.47
N GLY A 257 39.35 5.38 33.24
CA GLY A 257 38.10 6.08 32.91
C GLY A 257 37.96 6.46 31.43
N GLU A 258 38.81 5.91 30.56
CA GLU A 258 38.78 6.13 29.11
C GLU A 258 38.38 4.85 28.36
N PHE A 259 37.69 5.01 27.23
CA PHE A 259 37.32 3.92 26.33
C PHE A 259 38.46 3.54 25.38
N SER A 260 38.67 2.23 25.18
CA SER A 260 39.58 1.68 24.17
C SER A 260 38.92 0.58 23.33
N PHE A 261 39.31 0.43 22.06
CA PHE A 261 38.76 -0.62 21.20
C PHE A 261 39.25 -2.01 21.64
N LYS A 262 38.32 -2.93 21.85
CA LYS A 262 38.60 -4.35 22.13
C LYS A 262 38.43 -5.24 20.91
N SER A 263 37.65 -4.80 19.93
CA SER A 263 37.51 -5.47 18.64
C SER A 263 37.92 -4.55 17.49
N TYR A 264 38.00 -5.07 16.28
CA TYR A 264 38.41 -4.28 15.12
C TYR A 264 37.29 -3.31 14.68
N ILE A 265 37.67 -2.18 14.10
CA ILE A 265 36.83 -1.28 13.31
C ILE A 265 36.61 -1.94 11.95
N ASN A 266 35.33 -2.11 11.58
CA ASN A 266 34.99 -2.69 10.29
C ASN A 266 35.73 -1.93 9.17
N ASN A 267 36.41 -2.68 8.28
CA ASN A 267 37.22 -2.15 7.16
C ASN A 267 38.51 -1.42 7.53
N LEU A 268 38.93 -1.42 8.80
CA LEU A 268 40.20 -0.80 9.21
C LEU A 268 41.11 -1.80 9.91
N HIS A 269 42.22 -2.14 9.28
CA HIS A 269 43.12 -3.19 9.77
C HIS A 269 43.76 -2.84 11.14
N PRO A 270 43.51 -3.61 12.22
CA PRO A 270 43.84 -3.19 13.59
C PRO A 270 45.33 -3.15 13.93
N VAL A 271 46.16 -3.98 13.26
CA VAL A 271 47.61 -4.00 13.49
C VAL A 271 48.33 -2.94 12.64
N LYS A 272 48.09 -2.91 11.32
CA LYS A 272 48.65 -1.93 10.39
C LYS A 272 48.33 -0.49 10.78
N HIS A 273 47.08 -0.23 11.18
CA HIS A 273 46.58 1.11 11.50
C HIS A 273 46.44 1.37 13.01
N LYS A 274 47.26 0.72 13.85
CA LYS A 274 47.19 0.82 15.31
C LYS A 274 47.25 2.26 15.84
N ASP A 275 48.05 3.12 15.22
CA ASP A 275 48.18 4.53 15.64
C ASP A 275 46.90 5.33 15.31
N LEU A 276 46.21 5.00 14.21
CA LEU A 276 44.91 5.57 13.88
C LEU A 276 43.85 5.14 14.91
N TYR A 277 43.82 3.85 15.30
CA TYR A 277 42.93 3.39 16.38
C TYR A 277 43.15 4.19 17.67
N LYS A 278 44.41 4.36 18.10
CA LYS A 278 44.74 5.16 19.29
C LYS A 278 44.34 6.63 19.15
N THR A 279 44.32 7.16 17.94
CA THR A 279 43.88 8.52 17.69
C THR A 279 42.36 8.65 17.72
N ILE A 280 41.64 7.69 17.11
CA ILE A 280 40.16 7.61 17.16
C ILE A 280 39.68 7.43 18.62
N GLU A 281 40.34 6.60 19.43
CA GLU A 281 40.05 6.47 20.88
C GLU A 281 40.14 7.81 21.61
N LYS A 282 41.18 8.62 21.34
CA LYS A 282 41.33 9.95 21.95
C LYS A 282 40.21 10.90 21.52
N VAL A 283 39.82 10.87 20.24
CA VAL A 283 38.68 11.68 19.77
C VAL A 283 37.39 11.23 20.44
N PHE A 284 37.13 9.92 20.52
CA PHE A 284 35.94 9.39 21.20
C PHE A 284 35.86 9.81 22.67
N ASN A 285 36.98 9.71 23.41
CA ASN A 285 37.00 10.14 24.81
C ASN A 285 36.80 11.64 25.00
N ALA A 286 37.23 12.46 24.03
CA ALA A 286 37.02 13.90 24.04
C ALA A 286 35.55 14.30 23.84
N ILE A 287 34.74 13.50 23.14
CA ILE A 287 33.32 13.80 22.87
C ILE A 287 32.36 13.34 23.96
N VAL A 288 32.82 12.52 24.92
CA VAL A 288 31.98 11.95 25.98
C VAL A 288 31.15 12.99 26.76
N PRO A 289 31.67 14.18 27.15
CA PRO A 289 30.85 15.17 27.86
C PRO A 289 29.61 15.62 27.08
N GLY A 290 29.76 15.91 25.78
CA GLY A 290 28.63 16.30 24.92
C GLY A 290 27.68 15.13 24.64
N LEU A 291 28.22 13.91 24.51
CA LEU A 291 27.42 12.70 24.35
C LEU A 291 26.56 12.39 25.59
N ASN A 292 27.13 12.50 26.79
CA ASN A 292 26.39 12.30 28.05
C ASN A 292 25.22 13.27 28.18
N TYR A 293 25.43 14.55 27.84
CA TYR A 293 24.33 15.53 27.85
C TYR A 293 23.26 15.18 26.81
N THR A 294 23.67 14.90 25.57
CA THR A 294 22.75 14.59 24.47
C THR A 294 21.86 13.38 24.81
N LEU A 295 22.46 12.32 25.34
CA LEU A 295 21.72 11.13 25.77
C LEU A 295 20.89 11.38 27.03
N THR A 296 21.37 12.18 27.99
CA THR A 296 20.57 12.59 29.17
C THR A 296 19.32 13.33 28.73
N ARG A 297 19.47 14.32 27.83
CA ARG A 297 18.33 15.09 27.33
C ARG A 297 17.35 14.20 26.56
N TYR A 298 17.87 13.25 25.78
CA TYR A 298 17.05 12.33 24.99
C TYR A 298 16.29 11.30 25.84
N ALA A 299 16.91 10.78 26.90
CA ALA A 299 16.26 9.85 27.83
C ALA A 299 15.20 10.52 28.71
N SER A 300 15.33 11.83 28.92
CA SER A 300 14.44 12.60 29.77
C SER A 300 13.08 12.88 29.14
N LYS A 301 12.06 13.06 29.99
CA LYS A 301 10.70 13.40 29.55
C LYS A 301 10.71 14.61 28.61
N GLU A 302 9.89 14.53 27.55
CA GLU A 302 9.67 15.70 26.70
C GLU A 302 8.93 16.78 27.49
N ASP A 303 9.38 18.02 27.35
CA ASP A 303 8.78 19.19 27.98
C ASP A 303 8.40 20.18 26.88
N LEU A 304 7.12 20.53 26.85
CA LEU A 304 6.56 21.55 25.98
C LEU A 304 6.66 22.87 26.74
N ARG A 305 7.27 23.88 26.12
CA ARG A 305 7.44 25.20 26.75
C ARG A 305 6.09 25.85 27.03
N ILE A 306 5.09 25.52 26.20
CA ILE A 306 3.73 26.02 26.27
C ILE A 306 2.79 24.83 26.09
N ASN A 307 2.01 24.52 27.14
CA ASN A 307 0.93 23.53 27.04
C ASN A 307 -0.33 24.23 26.53
N VAL A 308 -0.75 23.89 25.31
CA VAL A 308 -2.04 24.31 24.77
C VAL A 308 -3.11 23.35 25.31
N PRO A 309 -4.24 23.83 25.86
CA PRO A 309 -5.38 22.98 26.24
C PRO A 309 -5.86 22.14 25.06
N GLN A 310 -6.37 20.94 25.35
CA GLN A 310 -6.78 19.98 24.31
C GLN A 310 -8.22 20.22 23.89
N GLY A 311 -8.52 20.11 22.59
CA GLY A 311 -9.89 20.13 22.06
C GLY A 311 -10.77 21.23 22.64
N GLU A 312 -11.88 20.83 23.26
CA GLU A 312 -12.94 21.70 23.76
C GLU A 312 -12.49 22.68 24.85
N ASP A 313 -11.47 22.32 25.65
CA ASP A 313 -10.94 23.13 26.76
C ASP A 313 -10.27 24.43 26.29
N VAL A 314 -10.00 24.54 24.99
CA VAL A 314 -9.37 25.74 24.40
C VAL A 314 -10.36 26.88 24.20
N TYR A 315 -11.67 26.59 24.19
CA TYR A 315 -12.72 27.59 24.02
C TYR A 315 -13.39 27.90 25.35
N THR A 316 -13.79 29.15 25.55
CA THR A 316 -14.54 29.55 26.74
C THR A 316 -15.91 28.90 26.75
N GLN A 317 -16.48 28.70 27.94
CA GLN A 317 -17.87 28.26 28.10
C GLN A 317 -18.84 29.11 27.27
N GLU A 318 -18.60 30.43 27.17
CA GLU A 318 -19.41 31.33 26.34
C GLU A 318 -19.43 30.95 24.85
N TYR A 319 -18.35 30.38 24.29
CA TYR A 319 -18.40 29.85 22.92
C TYR A 319 -19.31 28.66 22.82
N TRP A 320 -19.19 27.71 23.75
CA TRP A 320 -20.02 26.52 23.77
C TRP A 320 -21.49 26.85 23.99
N ASP A 321 -21.80 27.79 24.89
CA ASP A 321 -23.15 28.30 25.11
C ASP A 321 -23.71 28.95 23.83
N ASN A 322 -22.93 29.79 23.15
CA ASN A 322 -23.35 30.42 21.89
C ASN A 322 -23.44 29.41 20.72
N PHE A 323 -22.50 28.47 20.65
CA PHE A 323 -22.47 27.41 19.66
C PHE A 323 -23.69 26.53 19.84
N ASN A 324 -23.98 26.09 21.06
CA ASN A 324 -25.15 25.31 21.41
C ASN A 324 -26.44 26.11 21.18
N GLU A 325 -26.53 27.39 21.56
CA GLU A 325 -27.71 28.22 21.29
C GLU A 325 -27.94 28.40 19.78
N ILE A 326 -26.89 28.66 19.00
CA ILE A 326 -26.97 28.81 17.54
C ILE A 326 -27.27 27.45 16.89
N TYR A 327 -26.63 26.37 17.32
CA TYR A 327 -26.85 25.01 16.85
C TYR A 327 -28.28 24.52 17.16
N GLU A 328 -28.81 24.88 18.32
CA GLU A 328 -30.22 24.68 18.70
C GLU A 328 -31.17 25.50 17.84
N ARG A 329 -30.82 26.76 17.51
CA ARG A 329 -31.63 27.63 16.64
C ARG A 329 -31.57 27.23 15.16
N LEU A 330 -30.43 26.73 14.69
CA LEU A 330 -30.17 26.39 13.29
C LEU A 330 -30.62 24.99 12.88
N SER A 331 -31.11 24.17 13.82
CA SER A 331 -31.92 23.00 13.45
C SER A 331 -33.26 23.37 12.77
N GLN A 332 -33.50 24.67 12.52
CA GLN A 332 -34.59 25.22 11.70
C GLN A 332 -34.08 25.90 10.39
N GLY A 333 -32.83 25.62 10.00
CA GLY A 333 -32.21 25.99 8.72
C GLY A 333 -31.32 27.26 8.73
N GLY A 334 -30.03 27.13 8.37
CA GLY A 334 -29.15 28.24 7.97
C GLY A 334 -27.66 28.12 8.32
N ASP A 335 -26.83 27.56 7.46
CA ASP A 335 -25.37 27.40 7.67
C ASP A 335 -24.59 28.71 7.92
N GLU A 336 -25.15 29.87 7.51
CA GLU A 336 -24.45 31.16 7.57
C GLU A 336 -24.13 31.64 9.01
N GLU A 337 -24.96 31.39 10.04
CA GLU A 337 -24.70 31.88 11.41
C GLU A 337 -23.60 31.06 12.12
N LEU A 338 -23.54 29.74 11.91
CA LEU A 338 -22.43 28.91 12.41
C LEU A 338 -21.13 29.23 11.67
N GLU A 339 -21.18 29.47 10.36
CA GLU A 339 -20.02 29.95 9.61
C GLU A 339 -19.53 31.32 10.13
N GLU A 340 -20.43 32.23 10.53
CA GLU A 340 -20.04 33.50 11.15
C GLU A 340 -19.49 33.32 12.56
N LEU A 341 -20.06 32.45 13.41
CA LEU A 341 -19.50 32.12 14.72
C LEU A 341 -18.12 31.47 14.59
N ALA A 342 -17.94 30.57 13.61
CA ALA A 342 -16.66 29.94 13.30
C ALA A 342 -15.58 30.96 12.91
N LYS A 343 -15.95 32.02 12.15
CA LYS A 343 -15.04 33.14 11.83
C LYS A 343 -14.65 33.97 13.06
N GLU A 344 -15.43 33.88 14.14
CA GLU A 344 -15.22 34.61 15.38
C GLU A 344 -14.61 33.77 16.53
N LYS A 345 -14.31 32.47 16.30
CA LYS A 345 -13.69 31.56 17.29
C LYS A 345 -12.54 32.18 18.08
N VAL A 346 -11.69 32.97 17.42
CA VAL A 346 -10.56 33.70 18.04
C VAL A 346 -10.93 34.54 19.26
N LYS A 347 -12.17 35.03 19.36
CA LYS A 347 -12.65 35.83 20.50
C LYS A 347 -12.86 34.99 21.76
N TYR A 348 -13.09 33.70 21.58
CA TYR A 348 -13.45 32.76 22.64
C TYR A 348 -12.33 31.81 23.00
N VAL A 349 -11.15 31.95 22.40
CA VAL A 349 -9.98 31.17 22.77
C VAL A 349 -9.51 31.59 24.17
N VAL A 350 -9.33 30.62 25.08
CA VAL A 350 -8.76 30.86 26.41
C VAL A 350 -7.35 31.43 26.30
N GLU A 351 -6.94 32.22 27.29
CA GLU A 351 -5.64 32.90 27.27
C GLU A 351 -4.49 31.91 27.52
N VAL A 352 -3.86 31.44 26.44
CA VAL A 352 -2.65 30.62 26.46
C VAL A 352 -1.42 31.53 26.37
N LYS A 353 -0.96 32.04 27.51
CA LYS A 353 0.23 32.91 27.61
C LYS A 353 1.52 32.09 27.83
N PRO A 354 2.65 32.44 27.19
CA PRO A 354 3.94 31.85 27.49
C PRO A 354 4.39 32.20 28.91
N GLU A 355 4.56 31.20 29.78
CA GLU A 355 5.04 31.41 31.13
C GLU A 355 6.23 30.52 31.44
N TRP A 356 7.31 31.12 31.96
CA TRP A 356 8.44 30.36 32.45
C TRP A 356 8.06 29.62 33.74
N LYS A 357 7.75 28.33 33.62
CA LYS A 357 7.72 27.39 34.75
C LYS A 357 9.16 26.97 35.08
N GLU A 358 9.43 26.57 36.33
CA GLU A 358 10.79 26.16 36.72
C GLU A 358 11.36 25.11 35.74
N PRO A 359 12.65 25.20 35.38
CA PRO A 359 13.18 24.48 34.22
C PRO A 359 13.16 22.97 34.35
N LEU A 360 13.03 22.28 33.20
CA LEU A 360 13.37 20.87 32.95
C LEU A 360 14.37 20.28 33.96
N GLU A 361 13.88 19.45 34.87
CA GLU A 361 14.72 18.53 35.61
C GLU A 361 14.94 17.27 34.77
N PHE A 362 16.21 16.90 34.55
CA PHE A 362 16.52 15.65 33.87
C PHE A 362 16.24 14.48 34.82
N ASP A 363 15.08 13.87 34.66
CA ASP A 363 14.61 12.67 35.37
C ASP A 363 15.49 11.43 35.11
N LYS A 364 16.18 11.37 33.95
CA LYS A 364 17.08 10.26 33.58
C LYS A 364 18.46 10.76 33.16
N VAL A 365 19.41 10.74 34.10
CA VAL A 365 20.80 11.11 33.82
C VAL A 365 21.57 9.93 33.24
N ILE A 366 22.12 10.11 32.03
CA ILE A 366 22.92 9.10 31.33
C ILE A 366 24.40 9.49 31.38
N ASP A 367 25.22 8.62 31.97
CA ASP A 367 26.68 8.64 31.81
C ASP A 367 27.12 7.38 31.08
N VAL A 368 27.66 7.53 29.87
CA VAL A 368 28.11 6.37 29.08
C VAL A 368 29.24 5.60 29.77
N ARG A 369 29.97 6.22 30.72
CA ARG A 369 30.99 5.55 31.55
C ARG A 369 30.39 4.63 32.62
N SER A 370 29.08 4.64 32.82
CA SER A 370 28.42 3.66 33.69
C SER A 370 28.33 2.26 33.05
N PHE A 371 28.51 2.16 31.73
CA PHE A 371 28.53 0.90 31.00
C PHE A 371 29.97 0.38 30.84
N GLU A 372 30.19 -0.91 31.11
CA GLU A 372 31.53 -1.53 30.93
C GLU A 372 31.96 -1.52 29.47
N ASN A 373 31.00 -1.77 28.57
CA ASN A 373 31.23 -1.83 27.14
C ASN A 373 30.23 -0.95 26.38
N LEU A 374 30.69 -0.35 25.30
CA LEU A 374 29.85 0.34 24.32
C LEU A 374 30.08 -0.29 22.95
N LYS A 375 29.06 -0.24 22.09
CA LYS A 375 29.19 -0.61 20.69
C LYS A 375 29.12 0.66 19.85
N VAL A 376 30.03 0.80 18.90
CA VAL A 376 30.13 2.00 18.05
C VAL A 376 30.44 1.63 16.61
N VAL A 377 29.71 2.19 15.67
CA VAL A 377 30.08 2.15 14.26
C VAL A 377 30.94 3.38 13.95
N VAL A 378 32.09 3.16 13.32
CA VAL A 378 33.02 4.24 12.93
C VAL A 378 32.94 4.45 11.43
N LYS A 379 32.82 5.71 10.99
CA LYS A 379 32.84 6.09 9.57
C LYS A 379 33.85 7.20 9.33
N LEU A 380 34.63 7.08 8.26
CA LEU A 380 35.54 8.11 7.76
C LEU A 380 35.20 8.37 6.30
N ALA A 381 34.89 9.61 5.97
CA ALA A 381 34.54 10.00 4.62
C ALA A 381 35.05 11.41 4.30
N ASN A 382 35.37 11.64 3.03
CA ASN A 382 35.77 12.94 2.53
C ASN A 382 34.84 13.37 1.40
N ILE A 383 34.35 14.61 1.45
CA ILE A 383 33.82 15.28 0.26
C ILE A 383 34.94 16.07 -0.38
N GLN A 384 35.23 15.80 -1.65
CA GLN A 384 36.31 16.42 -2.42
C GLN A 384 35.73 17.08 -3.69
N LEU A 385 36.05 18.35 -3.86
CA LEU A 385 35.64 19.15 -5.01
C LEU A 385 36.87 19.56 -5.82
N THR A 386 36.72 19.56 -7.14
CA THR A 386 37.80 19.94 -8.07
C THR A 386 37.32 21.05 -8.98
N SER A 387 38.24 21.74 -9.65
CA SER A 387 37.87 22.75 -10.65
C SER A 387 36.97 22.22 -11.78
N LYS A 388 36.96 20.91 -12.02
CA LYS A 388 36.06 20.26 -12.99
C LYS A 388 34.71 19.87 -12.39
N LYS A 389 34.68 19.57 -11.09
CA LYS A 389 33.50 19.16 -10.30
C LYS A 389 33.39 20.09 -9.08
N PRO A 390 33.03 21.38 -9.27
CA PRO A 390 33.22 22.41 -8.23
C PRO A 390 32.10 22.50 -7.21
N THR A 391 31.04 21.69 -7.33
CA THR A 391 29.81 21.80 -6.54
C THR A 391 29.39 20.42 -6.02
N TYR A 392 28.98 20.37 -4.75
CA TYR A 392 28.27 19.27 -4.10
C TYR A 392 26.78 19.64 -4.00
N ASN A 393 25.89 18.81 -4.50
CA ASN A 393 24.46 19.13 -4.65
C ASN A 393 23.63 18.91 -3.38
N GLY A 394 24.26 18.50 -2.28
CA GLY A 394 23.56 18.10 -1.05
C GLY A 394 23.43 16.58 -0.91
N GLY A 395 23.11 16.12 0.30
CA GLY A 395 22.73 14.73 0.61
C GLY A 395 21.21 14.56 0.70
N SER A 396 20.73 13.32 0.82
CA SER A 396 19.34 13.01 1.12
C SER A 396 19.04 13.19 2.61
N TRP A 397 17.76 13.38 2.96
CA TRP A 397 17.29 13.26 4.34
C TRP A 397 17.36 11.80 4.78
N HIS A 398 17.91 11.54 5.97
CA HIS A 398 18.01 10.20 6.53
C HIS A 398 18.25 10.25 8.04
N VAL A 399 17.91 9.14 8.73
CA VAL A 399 18.48 8.75 10.03
C VAL A 399 19.53 7.66 9.81
N GLU A 400 20.41 7.42 10.79
CA GLU A 400 21.46 6.42 10.65
C GLU A 400 20.95 5.04 11.10
N GLY A 401 20.95 4.07 10.19
CA GLY A 401 20.65 2.67 10.50
C GLY A 401 19.19 2.33 10.77
N THR A 402 19.02 1.12 11.32
CA THR A 402 17.75 0.42 11.59
C THR A 402 17.77 -0.14 13.02
N ILE A 403 16.69 -0.75 13.49
CA ILE A 403 16.63 -1.37 14.83
C ILE A 403 17.65 -2.52 14.98
N ASN A 404 18.14 -3.08 13.87
CA ASN A 404 19.22 -4.05 13.85
C ASN A 404 20.53 -3.51 14.44
N GLU A 405 20.80 -2.21 14.23
CA GLU A 405 21.91 -1.50 14.86
C GLU A 405 21.48 -0.83 16.17
N ASP A 406 20.25 -0.30 16.21
CA ASP A 406 19.69 0.47 17.32
C ASP A 406 20.57 1.67 17.71
N ILE A 407 20.87 2.53 16.74
CA ILE A 407 21.70 3.73 16.94
C ILE A 407 20.87 4.77 17.71
N VAL A 408 21.38 5.22 18.86
CA VAL A 408 20.74 6.24 19.72
C VAL A 408 21.30 7.64 19.53
N ALA A 409 22.55 7.77 19.07
CA ALA A 409 23.17 9.07 18.83
C ALA A 409 24.19 9.03 17.69
N THR A 410 24.28 10.15 16.98
CA THR A 410 25.24 10.39 15.90
C THR A 410 26.19 11.51 16.29
N VAL A 411 27.49 11.24 16.14
CA VAL A 411 28.57 12.19 16.38
C VAL A 411 29.32 12.44 15.08
N LEU A 412 29.50 13.72 14.71
CA LEU A 412 30.23 14.13 13.51
C LEU A 412 31.35 15.09 13.90
N TYR A 413 32.59 14.77 13.53
CA TYR A 413 33.76 15.64 13.71
C TYR A 413 34.34 16.09 12.36
N TYR A 414 34.23 17.38 12.06
CA TYR A 414 34.73 18.02 10.84
C TYR A 414 36.20 18.43 11.02
N TYR A 415 37.12 17.47 10.85
CA TYR A 415 38.51 17.62 11.29
C TYR A 415 39.44 18.35 10.30
N ASP A 416 39.03 18.55 9.05
CA ASP A 416 39.85 19.22 8.03
C ASP A 416 38.95 19.75 6.91
N VAL A 417 38.88 21.08 6.74
CA VAL A 417 37.98 21.74 5.77
C VAL A 417 38.73 22.86 5.06
N ASP A 418 38.85 22.77 3.73
CA ASP A 418 39.56 23.78 2.93
C ASP A 418 38.83 24.12 1.63
N ASN A 419 38.94 25.39 1.22
CA ASN A 419 38.49 25.94 -0.06
C ASN A 419 37.02 25.63 -0.48
N ILE A 420 36.10 25.46 0.47
CA ILE A 420 34.66 25.32 0.20
C ILE A 420 33.85 26.49 0.77
N SER A 421 32.71 26.81 0.16
CA SER A 421 31.69 27.72 0.69
C SER A 421 31.10 27.16 2.00
N GLU A 422 30.20 27.91 2.64
CA GLU A 422 29.52 27.43 3.84
C GLU A 422 28.85 26.08 3.57
N SER A 423 29.15 25.08 4.40
CA SER A 423 28.53 23.76 4.41
C SER A 423 27.65 23.69 5.65
N ARG A 424 26.42 23.19 5.52
CA ARG A 424 25.48 23.04 6.64
C ARG A 424 25.02 21.59 6.76
N LEU A 425 24.68 21.23 7.99
CA LEU A 425 23.96 20.01 8.35
C LEU A 425 22.58 20.45 8.84
N SER A 426 21.55 20.19 8.05
CA SER A 426 20.17 20.55 8.39
C SER A 426 19.44 19.36 9.01
N PHE A 427 18.45 19.66 9.84
CA PHE A 427 17.69 18.71 10.64
C PHE A 427 16.18 18.92 10.42
N ARG A 428 15.44 17.81 10.36
CA ARG A 428 13.98 17.77 10.39
C ARG A 428 13.51 16.60 11.26
N THR A 429 12.25 16.65 11.69
CA THR A 429 11.62 15.57 12.45
C THR A 429 10.13 15.54 12.16
N GLY A 430 9.55 14.34 12.22
CA GLY A 430 8.11 14.15 12.33
C GLY A 430 7.61 14.47 13.74
N PHE A 431 6.32 14.79 13.86
CA PHE A 431 5.62 15.00 15.13
C PHE A 431 4.35 14.13 15.17
N GLU A 432 3.92 13.77 16.38
CA GLU A 432 2.56 13.27 16.62
C GLU A 432 1.54 14.41 16.38
N ASP A 433 0.30 14.04 16.09
CA ASP A 433 -0.76 15.04 15.94
C ASP A 433 -1.02 15.75 17.27
N PRO A 434 -1.35 17.06 17.24
CA PRO A 434 -1.93 17.71 18.40
C PRO A 434 -3.18 16.96 18.87
N SER A 435 -3.53 17.05 20.15
CA SER A 435 -4.85 16.61 20.61
C SER A 435 -5.86 17.70 20.24
N TYR A 436 -6.77 17.40 19.29
CA TYR A 436 -7.79 18.32 18.76
C TYR A 436 -9.09 17.58 18.45
N ASP A 437 -10.20 18.30 18.40
CA ASP A 437 -11.50 17.73 18.04
C ASP A 437 -11.68 17.68 16.52
N GLN A 438 -12.26 16.58 16.03
CA GLN A 438 -12.44 16.35 14.60
C GLN A 438 -13.23 17.52 13.95
N GLY A 439 -12.67 18.11 12.90
CA GLY A 439 -13.26 19.24 12.18
C GLY A 439 -12.87 20.62 12.70
N ASP A 440 -12.06 20.73 13.75
CA ASP A 440 -11.60 22.02 14.27
C ASP A 440 -10.32 22.56 13.60
N GLU A 441 -10.44 22.90 12.32
CA GLU A 441 -9.35 23.49 11.52
C GLU A 441 -8.80 24.80 12.14
N PHE A 442 -9.65 25.56 12.85
CA PHE A 442 -9.24 26.82 13.46
C PHE A 442 -8.19 26.60 14.56
N TYR A 443 -8.41 25.63 15.45
CA TYR A 443 -7.48 25.33 16.55
C TYR A 443 -6.09 24.97 16.02
N LEU A 444 -6.02 24.04 15.07
CA LEU A 444 -4.77 23.58 14.44
C LEU A 444 -4.02 24.74 13.78
N LYS A 445 -4.72 25.53 12.97
CA LYS A 445 -4.13 26.67 12.27
C LYS A 445 -3.69 27.79 13.21
N TYR A 446 -4.47 28.07 14.26
CA TYR A 446 -4.21 29.17 15.18
C TYR A 446 -3.03 28.88 16.10
N PHE A 447 -2.95 27.68 16.70
CA PHE A 447 -1.89 27.34 17.65
C PHE A 447 -0.65 26.73 16.99
N TYR A 448 -0.83 25.87 15.99
CA TYR A 448 0.27 25.09 15.41
C TYR A 448 0.64 25.56 13.99
N GLY A 449 -0.27 26.26 13.31
CA GLY A 449 -0.08 26.70 11.93
C GLY A 449 -0.14 25.53 10.94
N ILE A 450 -0.94 24.52 11.27
CA ILE A 450 -1.16 23.29 10.49
C ILE A 450 -2.55 23.40 9.84
N GLU A 451 -2.65 23.05 8.57
CA GLU A 451 -3.89 22.94 7.79
C GLU A 451 -4.20 21.47 7.49
N ASP A 452 -5.42 21.20 7.01
CA ASP A 452 -5.78 19.85 6.57
C ASP A 452 -4.85 19.35 5.46
N GLU A 453 -4.52 18.05 5.47
CA GLU A 453 -3.54 17.41 4.59
C GLU A 453 -2.08 17.91 4.71
N ASP A 454 -1.72 18.73 5.72
CA ASP A 454 -0.32 19.13 5.92
C ASP A 454 0.57 17.96 6.38
N VAL A 455 1.76 17.85 5.78
CA VAL A 455 2.76 16.85 6.20
C VAL A 455 3.30 17.20 7.60
N MET A 456 3.17 16.26 8.54
CA MET A 456 3.58 16.39 9.94
C MET A 456 5.11 16.31 10.16
N VAL A 457 5.90 16.80 9.20
CA VAL A 457 7.36 16.88 9.24
C VAL A 457 7.81 18.33 9.12
N ARG A 458 8.62 18.79 10.07
CA ARG A 458 9.14 20.17 10.08
C ARG A 458 10.66 20.22 10.06
N ASN A 459 11.21 21.13 9.25
CA ASN A 459 12.60 21.54 9.37
C ASN A 459 12.82 22.28 10.69
N ILE A 460 13.65 21.73 11.57
CA ILE A 460 13.86 22.26 12.92
C ILE A 460 15.07 23.20 13.02
N GLY A 461 16.03 23.10 12.08
CA GLY A 461 17.17 24.01 12.02
C GLY A 461 18.39 23.40 11.33
N SER A 462 19.53 24.10 11.41
CA SER A 462 20.79 23.64 10.83
C SER A 462 22.01 24.11 11.61
N ILE A 463 23.12 23.36 11.45
CA ILE A 463 24.43 23.67 12.03
C ILE A 463 25.46 23.79 10.91
N GLU A 464 26.27 24.86 10.95
CA GLU A 464 27.38 25.02 10.03
C GLU A 464 28.46 23.96 10.30
N ALA A 465 28.85 23.22 9.26
CA ALA A 465 29.87 22.18 9.23
C ALA A 465 31.27 22.75 8.93
N LYS A 466 31.81 23.52 9.88
CA LYS A 466 33.14 24.16 9.77
C LYS A 466 34.23 23.32 10.43
N GLU A 467 35.50 23.63 10.11
CA GLU A 467 36.66 22.95 10.68
C GLU A 467 36.67 22.99 12.22
N ASP A 468 37.13 21.91 12.83
CA ASP A 468 37.22 21.64 14.27
C ASP A 468 35.90 21.44 15.00
N ARG A 469 34.76 21.58 14.30
CA ARG A 469 33.46 21.37 14.90
C ARG A 469 33.15 19.89 15.11
N VAL A 470 32.78 19.57 16.34
CA VAL A 470 32.05 18.36 16.73
C VAL A 470 30.56 18.72 16.82
N VAL A 471 29.70 17.87 16.25
CA VAL A 471 28.25 17.94 16.40
C VAL A 471 27.76 16.59 16.92
N ILE A 472 26.95 16.60 17.98
CA ILE A 472 26.36 15.40 18.58
C ILE A 472 24.86 15.62 18.68
N PHE A 473 24.07 14.67 18.17
CA PHE A 473 22.62 14.73 18.18
C PHE A 473 22.03 13.31 18.37
N PRO A 474 20.84 13.18 18.97
CA PRO A 474 20.15 11.91 19.04
C PRO A 474 19.75 11.46 17.63
N ASN A 475 19.74 10.15 17.39
CA ASN A 475 19.42 9.61 16.07
C ASN A 475 17.91 9.67 15.73
N MET A 476 17.10 10.37 16.52
CA MET A 476 15.68 10.65 16.25
C MET A 476 15.46 11.71 15.17
N TYR A 477 16.48 12.51 14.84
CA TYR A 477 16.37 13.56 13.82
C TYR A 477 16.89 13.08 12.48
N GLN A 478 16.05 13.21 11.48
CA GLN A 478 16.52 13.16 10.11
C GLN A 478 17.45 14.33 9.85
N HIS A 479 18.53 14.07 9.13
CA HIS A 479 19.49 15.09 8.76
C HIS A 479 19.95 14.95 7.32
N HIS A 480 20.40 16.07 6.76
CA HIS A 480 21.06 16.07 5.47
C HIS A 480 22.19 17.10 5.41
N VAL A 481 23.12 16.88 4.48
CA VAL A 481 24.16 17.86 4.18
C VAL A 481 23.65 18.81 3.10
N ASP A 482 23.66 20.11 3.36
CA ASP A 482 23.24 21.14 2.40
C ASP A 482 24.21 21.21 1.18
N PRO A 483 23.74 21.74 0.03
CA PRO A 483 24.61 22.00 -1.11
C PRO A 483 25.71 23.02 -0.79
N PHE A 484 26.92 22.82 -1.33
CA PHE A 484 28.04 23.78 -1.23
C PHE A 484 28.98 23.67 -2.44
N GLU A 485 29.84 24.67 -2.64
CA GLU A 485 30.78 24.71 -3.77
C GLU A 485 32.16 25.23 -3.41
N LEU A 486 33.12 25.20 -4.34
CA LEU A 486 34.45 25.77 -4.14
C LEU A 486 34.41 27.30 -3.95
N LYS A 487 35.12 27.82 -2.94
CA LYS A 487 35.35 29.27 -2.74
C LYS A 487 36.21 29.83 -3.88
N ASP A 488 37.37 29.23 -4.14
CA ASP A 488 38.23 29.48 -5.28
C ASP A 488 38.13 28.30 -6.25
N LYS A 489 37.33 28.47 -7.32
CA LYS A 489 37.09 27.42 -8.33
C LYS A 489 38.35 27.01 -9.10
N THR A 490 39.48 27.72 -8.97
CA THR A 490 40.75 27.38 -9.61
C THR A 490 41.61 26.40 -8.81
N LYS A 491 41.23 26.11 -7.56
CA LYS A 491 41.92 25.18 -6.66
C LYS A 491 40.96 24.08 -6.22
N PRO A 492 41.44 22.87 -5.91
CA PRO A 492 40.62 21.87 -5.24
C PRO A 492 40.23 22.33 -3.83
N GLY A 493 39.21 21.70 -3.27
CA GLY A 493 38.73 21.93 -1.91
C GLY A 493 38.07 20.69 -1.36
N TYR A 494 37.92 20.61 -0.05
CA TYR A 494 37.43 19.41 0.61
C TYR A 494 36.78 19.69 1.96
N ARG A 495 35.98 18.72 2.41
CA ARG A 495 35.47 18.57 3.78
C ARG A 495 35.69 17.14 4.23
N LYS A 496 36.43 16.93 5.32
CA LYS A 496 36.72 15.59 5.85
C LYS A 496 36.02 15.38 7.19
N ILE A 497 35.44 14.19 7.39
CA ILE A 497 34.69 13.87 8.60
C ILE A 497 35.09 12.53 9.22
N LEU A 498 35.03 12.47 10.54
CA LEU A 498 35.01 11.24 11.35
C LEU A 498 33.64 11.18 12.05
N CYS A 499 32.94 10.05 11.89
CA CYS A 499 31.64 9.83 12.51
C CYS A 499 31.69 8.68 13.51
N PHE A 500 30.91 8.81 14.59
CA PHE A 500 30.55 7.72 15.48
C PHE A 500 29.04 7.56 15.51
N PHE A 501 28.54 6.36 15.23
CA PHE A 501 27.14 6.01 15.48
C PHE A 501 27.08 5.14 16.72
N ILE A 502 26.49 5.67 17.78
CA ILE A 502 26.46 5.08 19.12
C ILE A 502 25.27 4.12 19.18
N ILE A 503 25.56 2.85 19.38
CA ILE A 503 24.53 1.82 19.58
C ILE A 503 23.95 1.97 20.99
N ASP A 504 22.65 1.70 21.13
CA ASP A 504 21.96 1.70 22.42
C ASP A 504 22.70 0.81 23.44
N PRO A 505 23.24 1.37 24.54
CA PRO A 505 23.99 0.60 25.52
C PRO A 505 23.11 -0.40 26.29
N TYR A 506 21.78 -0.26 26.27
CA TYR A 506 20.84 -1.21 26.85
C TYR A 506 20.58 -2.40 25.91
N HIS A 507 20.84 -2.26 24.61
CA HIS A 507 20.63 -3.32 23.62
C HIS A 507 21.84 -4.26 23.50
N THR A 508 21.92 -5.22 24.42
CA THR A 508 23.05 -6.16 24.51
C THR A 508 23.14 -7.15 23.36
N SER A 509 22.05 -7.43 22.64
CA SER A 509 21.94 -8.42 21.56
C SER A 509 22.54 -8.00 20.21
N VAL A 510 22.77 -6.70 19.96
CA VAL A 510 23.36 -6.22 18.70
C VAL A 510 24.73 -6.87 18.47
N ILE A 511 24.96 -7.50 17.32
CA ILE A 511 26.20 -8.23 17.06
C ILE A 511 27.32 -7.26 16.67
N SER A 512 28.50 -7.41 17.28
CA SER A 512 29.69 -6.58 17.01
C SER A 512 30.90 -7.39 16.49
N THR A 513 31.94 -6.69 16.05
CA THR A 513 33.18 -7.27 15.50
C THR A 513 33.99 -8.11 16.49
N ASP A 514 33.65 -8.13 17.78
CA ASP A 514 34.23 -9.07 18.75
C ASP A 514 33.71 -10.50 18.53
N LYS A 515 32.49 -10.64 18.00
CA LYS A 515 31.85 -11.92 17.68
C LYS A 515 31.97 -12.30 16.20
N VAL A 516 32.23 -11.35 15.31
CA VAL A 516 32.34 -11.61 13.86
C VAL A 516 33.81 -11.67 13.43
N PRO A 517 34.31 -12.81 12.93
CA PRO A 517 35.64 -12.87 12.32
C PRO A 517 35.77 -11.91 11.14
N PRO A 518 36.96 -11.36 10.85
CA PRO A 518 37.17 -10.49 9.69
C PRO A 518 36.62 -11.09 8.40
N GLN A 519 35.88 -10.29 7.65
CA GLN A 519 35.22 -10.74 6.42
C GLN A 519 36.11 -10.54 5.18
N GLN A 520 37.21 -9.80 5.28
CA GLN A 520 38.11 -9.43 4.19
C GLN A 520 39.07 -10.60 3.84
N ASP A 521 38.99 -11.15 2.62
CA ASP A 521 39.84 -12.27 2.13
C ASP A 521 41.34 -12.05 2.34
N GLU A 522 41.82 -10.83 2.10
CA GLU A 522 43.24 -10.48 2.28
C GLU A 522 43.73 -10.56 3.74
N TRP A 523 42.83 -10.42 4.74
CA TRP A 523 43.19 -10.49 6.16
C TRP A 523 43.38 -11.93 6.65
N TRP A 524 42.86 -12.91 5.91
CA TRP A 524 42.90 -14.31 6.32
C TRP A 524 44.29 -14.94 6.23
N ASN A 525 45.18 -14.37 5.43
CA ASN A 525 46.57 -14.84 5.33
C ASN A 525 47.54 -14.03 6.19
N ASP A 526 47.05 -13.03 6.93
CA ASP A 526 47.87 -12.21 7.82
C ASP A 526 48.03 -12.89 9.20
N GLU A 527 49.26 -13.30 9.52
CA GLU A 527 49.56 -13.97 10.79
C GLU A 527 49.42 -13.03 12.00
N ASP A 528 49.56 -11.71 11.81
CA ASP A 528 49.41 -10.73 12.88
C ASP A 528 47.96 -10.61 13.35
N LEU A 529 47.00 -11.08 12.55
CA LEU A 529 45.57 -11.12 12.87
C LEU A 529 45.10 -12.45 13.48
N ASN A 530 46.00 -13.43 13.68
CA ASN A 530 45.61 -14.74 14.22
C ASN A 530 44.91 -14.67 15.60
N TYR A 531 45.15 -13.61 16.37
CA TYR A 531 44.48 -13.40 17.66
C TYR A 531 42.97 -13.13 17.54
N LEU A 532 42.47 -12.74 16.36
CA LEU A 532 41.04 -12.56 16.06
C LEU A 532 40.32 -13.90 15.79
N TYR A 533 41.06 -15.01 15.68
CA TYR A 533 40.51 -16.34 15.41
C TYR A 533 40.88 -17.32 16.54
N PRO A 534 40.16 -17.29 17.68
CA PRO A 534 40.48 -18.16 18.80
C PRO A 534 40.32 -19.66 18.45
N GLY A 535 41.23 -20.49 18.94
CA GLY A 535 41.15 -21.95 18.78
C GLY A 535 41.30 -22.41 17.33
N ASN A 536 40.36 -23.22 16.85
CA ASN A 536 40.29 -23.71 15.47
C ASN A 536 39.23 -22.97 14.63
N THR A 537 38.82 -21.77 15.06
CA THR A 537 37.78 -20.96 14.40
C THR A 537 38.09 -20.77 12.92
N LYS A 538 39.33 -20.45 12.58
CA LYS A 538 39.79 -20.23 11.20
C LYS A 538 39.54 -21.46 10.32
N GLU A 539 39.90 -22.65 10.80
CA GLU A 539 39.67 -23.92 10.09
C GLU A 539 38.19 -24.25 9.97
N VAL A 540 37.40 -24.04 11.03
CA VAL A 540 35.97 -24.33 11.04
C VAL A 540 35.24 -23.44 10.03
N VAL A 541 35.55 -22.14 9.98
CA VAL A 541 34.86 -21.27 9.04
C VAL A 541 35.27 -21.56 7.59
N LEU A 542 36.54 -21.91 7.34
CA LEU A 542 36.97 -22.40 6.03
C LEU A 542 36.34 -23.75 5.63
N GLN A 543 35.99 -24.61 6.59
CA GLN A 543 35.23 -25.85 6.32
C GLN A 543 33.78 -25.58 5.97
N LEU A 544 33.18 -24.51 6.52
CA LEU A 544 31.84 -24.04 6.15
C LEU A 544 31.80 -23.41 4.74
N LYS A 545 32.94 -23.17 4.10
CA LYS A 545 33.04 -22.54 2.77
C LYS A 545 32.18 -23.23 1.70
N SER A 546 32.07 -24.56 1.72
CA SER A 546 31.19 -25.26 0.76
C SER A 546 29.70 -24.97 0.93
N SER A 547 29.27 -24.57 2.13
CA SER A 547 27.88 -24.16 2.43
C SER A 547 27.65 -22.65 2.34
N LEU A 548 28.72 -21.84 2.40
CA LEU A 548 28.66 -20.37 2.35
C LEU A 548 28.76 -19.80 0.93
N GLY A 549 29.14 -20.64 -0.05
CA GLY A 549 29.48 -20.20 -1.40
C GLY A 549 30.97 -19.89 -1.56
N ASP A 550 31.44 -19.75 -2.80
CA ASP A 550 32.86 -19.46 -3.09
C ASP A 550 33.29 -18.05 -2.64
N ASP A 551 32.32 -17.21 -2.25
CA ASP A 551 32.46 -15.77 -1.98
C ASP A 551 32.81 -15.43 -0.52
N TRP A 552 33.18 -16.44 0.30
CA TRP A 552 33.62 -16.23 1.68
C TRP A 552 35.02 -16.83 1.96
N PRO A 553 35.94 -16.11 2.65
CA PRO A 553 35.85 -14.69 3.01
C PRO A 553 35.77 -13.78 1.76
N MET A 554 35.19 -12.60 1.92
CA MET A 554 34.82 -11.70 0.83
C MET A 554 36.01 -10.92 0.29
N ARG A 555 36.10 -10.84 -1.03
CA ARG A 555 36.94 -9.88 -1.75
C ARG A 555 36.21 -8.55 -1.92
N LEU A 556 36.97 -7.50 -2.22
CA LEU A 556 36.42 -6.16 -2.39
C LEU A 556 35.27 -6.07 -3.44
N PRO A 557 35.33 -6.74 -4.61
CA PRO A 557 34.19 -6.73 -5.55
C PRO A 557 32.91 -7.35 -4.98
N GLU A 558 33.02 -8.44 -4.20
CA GLU A 558 31.88 -9.09 -3.55
C GLU A 558 31.29 -8.18 -2.47
N ALA A 559 32.15 -7.57 -1.64
CA ALA A 559 31.72 -6.60 -0.63
C ALA A 559 31.05 -5.37 -1.24
N ASN A 560 31.50 -4.92 -2.42
CA ASN A 560 30.87 -3.83 -3.16
C ASN A 560 29.47 -4.20 -3.66
N ASN A 561 29.28 -5.43 -4.15
CA ASN A 561 27.96 -5.92 -4.55
C ASN A 561 27.00 -5.98 -3.34
N VAL A 562 27.47 -6.50 -2.21
CA VAL A 562 26.70 -6.53 -0.96
C VAL A 562 26.36 -5.11 -0.49
N ARG A 563 27.31 -4.17 -0.57
CA ARG A 563 27.06 -2.75 -0.29
C ARG A 563 25.94 -2.18 -1.15
N THR A 564 25.94 -2.46 -2.46
CA THR A 564 24.86 -2.02 -3.35
C THR A 564 23.51 -2.63 -2.98
N GLN A 565 23.47 -3.90 -2.58
CA GLN A 565 22.22 -4.55 -2.11
C GLN A 565 21.69 -3.88 -0.84
N LEU A 566 22.55 -3.67 0.16
CA LEU A 566 22.19 -2.98 1.40
C LEU A 566 21.71 -1.54 1.13
N MET A 567 22.42 -0.81 0.25
CA MET A 567 22.03 0.56 -0.10
C MET A 567 20.68 0.59 -0.82
N ASN A 568 20.42 -0.35 -1.75
CA ASN A 568 19.12 -0.43 -2.42
C ASN A 568 17.98 -0.76 -1.45
N GLU A 569 18.20 -1.65 -0.48
CA GLU A 569 17.21 -1.95 0.56
C GLU A 569 16.90 -0.71 1.41
N ARG A 570 17.92 0.02 1.86
CA ARG A 570 17.75 1.19 2.73
C ARG A 570 17.31 2.44 2.00
N SER A 571 17.59 2.55 0.70
CA SER A 571 17.04 3.63 -0.14
C SER A 571 15.57 3.42 -0.45
N ALA A 572 15.10 2.17 -0.55
CA ALA A 572 13.66 1.91 -0.65
C ALA A 572 12.91 2.41 0.60
N ALA A 573 13.42 2.12 1.80
CA ALA A 573 12.81 2.57 3.06
C ALA A 573 12.89 4.08 3.35
N ALA A 574 13.83 4.81 2.75
CA ALA A 574 13.98 6.27 2.93
C ALA A 574 13.11 7.10 1.95
N ASP A 575 12.55 6.45 0.93
CA ASP A 575 11.54 6.98 0.02
C ASP A 575 10.11 6.62 0.49
N ASP A 576 9.93 6.20 1.76
CA ASP A 576 8.67 5.70 2.36
C ASP A 576 8.17 6.60 3.54
N GLU A 577 8.53 7.88 3.60
CA GLU A 577 8.18 8.77 4.74
C GLU A 577 6.98 9.70 4.48
N ASP A 578 6.40 9.71 3.28
CA ASP A 578 5.10 10.35 3.06
C ASP A 578 3.95 9.31 3.21
N GLU A 579 4.14 8.10 3.76
CA GLU A 579 3.36 6.89 3.38
C GLU A 579 1.84 6.81 3.67
N TYR A 580 1.20 7.79 4.31
CA TYR A 580 -0.27 7.92 4.17
C TYR A 580 -0.66 8.73 2.92
N GLU A 581 0.20 9.65 2.46
CA GLU A 581 0.17 10.29 1.13
C GLU A 581 1.06 9.57 0.07
N GLU A 582 1.97 8.66 0.46
CA GLU A 582 2.93 7.95 -0.41
C GLU A 582 2.50 6.55 -0.81
N LEU A 583 1.49 5.95 -0.18
CA LEU A 583 0.75 4.89 -0.89
C LEU A 583 0.18 5.42 -2.22
N ALA A 584 -0.09 6.74 -2.33
CA ALA A 584 -0.43 7.41 -3.58
C ALA A 584 0.75 7.92 -4.43
N ARG A 585 2.00 7.97 -3.88
CA ARG A 585 3.22 8.48 -4.57
C ARG A 585 4.32 7.44 -4.85
N VAL A 586 4.56 6.43 -4.01
CA VAL A 586 5.36 5.22 -4.33
C VAL A 586 4.68 4.47 -5.47
N ASP A 587 3.35 4.38 -5.42
CA ASP A 587 2.51 3.96 -6.53
C ASP A 587 2.43 5.02 -7.65
N LYS A 588 3.33 6.01 -7.69
CA LYS A 588 3.48 7.01 -8.76
C LYS A 588 4.92 7.10 -9.27
N LEU A 589 5.94 6.79 -8.46
CA LEU A 589 7.35 6.75 -8.90
C LEU A 589 7.80 5.33 -9.32
N TYR A 590 7.51 4.29 -8.53
CA TYR A 590 7.72 2.90 -8.96
C TYR A 590 6.74 2.52 -10.07
N SER A 591 5.52 3.04 -9.97
CA SER A 591 4.53 2.85 -11.01
C SER A 591 4.84 3.69 -12.26
N ALA A 592 5.40 4.91 -12.21
CA ALA A 592 5.66 5.67 -13.46
C ALA A 592 6.62 4.95 -14.42
N GLN A 593 7.50 4.10 -13.92
CA GLN A 593 8.37 3.28 -14.77
C GLN A 593 7.62 2.13 -15.47
N TRP A 594 6.59 1.57 -14.84
CA TRP A 594 5.85 0.39 -15.31
C TRP A 594 4.43 0.69 -15.81
N ARG A 595 3.88 1.84 -15.45
CA ARG A 595 2.54 2.33 -15.79
C ARG A 595 2.50 2.65 -17.25
N ILE A 596 1.52 2.04 -17.88
CA ILE A 596 1.15 2.38 -19.24
C ILE A 596 0.01 3.40 -19.17
N ASP A 597 0.04 4.40 -20.05
CA ASP A 597 -1.09 5.30 -20.27
C ASP A 597 -2.15 4.56 -21.12
N SER A 598 -2.70 3.48 -20.55
CA SER A 598 -3.78 2.73 -21.15
C SER A 598 -5.12 3.36 -20.77
N PRO A 599 -6.01 3.62 -21.75
CA PRO A 599 -7.35 4.09 -21.46
C PRO A 599 -8.30 2.98 -21.01
N PHE A 600 -7.84 1.73 -20.92
CA PHE A 600 -8.68 0.56 -20.63
C PHE A 600 -8.51 0.11 -19.18
N PRO A 601 -9.55 0.26 -18.33
CA PRO A 601 -9.56 -0.33 -16.99
C PRO A 601 -9.29 -1.84 -17.00
N HIS A 602 -8.95 -2.43 -15.86
CA HIS A 602 -8.82 -3.88 -15.71
C HIS A 602 -10.03 -4.43 -14.93
N PRO A 603 -10.50 -5.68 -15.17
CA PRO A 603 -11.63 -6.25 -14.43
C PRO A 603 -11.39 -6.42 -12.93
N TRP A 604 -10.15 -6.66 -12.53
CA TRP A 604 -9.75 -6.92 -11.15
C TRP A 604 -9.32 -5.62 -10.48
N TRP A 605 -10.28 -4.75 -10.16
CA TRP A 605 -10.05 -3.45 -9.52
C TRP A 605 -10.35 -3.50 -8.03
N ILE A 606 -9.68 -2.65 -7.23
CA ILE A 606 -9.88 -2.54 -5.78
C ILE A 606 -10.97 -1.47 -5.50
N PRO A 607 -12.03 -1.80 -4.73
CA PRO A 607 -13.02 -0.84 -4.23
C PRO A 607 -12.43 0.22 -3.27
N PHE A 608 -13.15 1.33 -3.03
CA PHE A 608 -12.80 2.36 -2.03
C PHE A 608 -11.50 3.16 -2.26
N GLN A 609 -10.90 3.12 -3.45
CA GLN A 609 -9.76 4.00 -3.76
C GLN A 609 -10.19 5.45 -4.05
N GLU A 610 -9.35 6.43 -3.68
CA GLU A 610 -9.53 7.88 -3.93
C GLU A 610 -9.91 8.25 -5.38
N THR A 611 -9.59 7.38 -6.35
CA THR A 611 -10.10 7.45 -7.72
C THR A 611 -10.90 6.20 -8.04
N PRO A 612 -12.22 6.30 -8.34
CA PRO A 612 -13.04 5.16 -8.71
C PRO A 612 -12.41 4.41 -9.89
N ALA A 613 -12.03 3.15 -9.66
CA ALA A 613 -11.49 2.27 -10.68
C ALA A 613 -12.59 1.41 -11.33
N GLY A 614 -13.71 1.22 -10.62
CA GLY A 614 -14.86 0.43 -11.04
C GLY A 614 -15.98 1.21 -11.76
N PRO A 615 -16.96 0.49 -12.33
CA PRO A 615 -18.17 1.09 -12.91
C PRO A 615 -19.04 1.76 -11.85
N ALA A 616 -19.62 2.91 -12.15
CA ALA A 616 -20.53 3.59 -11.22
C ALA A 616 -21.86 2.84 -11.04
N ALA A 617 -22.42 2.90 -9.82
CA ALA A 617 -23.76 2.39 -9.53
C ALA A 617 -24.83 3.08 -10.41
N ARG A 618 -25.69 2.29 -11.05
CA ARG A 618 -26.81 2.78 -11.88
C ARG A 618 -28.13 2.67 -11.12
N CYS A 619 -28.91 3.74 -11.12
CA CYS A 619 -30.22 3.76 -10.47
C CYS A 619 -31.25 2.87 -11.20
N LEU A 620 -32.33 2.51 -10.50
CA LEU A 620 -33.39 1.61 -11.01
C LEU A 620 -34.05 2.14 -12.30
N ASP A 621 -34.29 3.45 -12.38
CA ASP A 621 -34.87 4.08 -13.58
C ASP A 621 -33.93 4.00 -14.79
N GLU A 622 -32.62 4.07 -14.57
CA GLU A 622 -31.62 3.92 -15.62
C GLU A 622 -31.58 2.48 -16.16
N TRP A 623 -31.65 1.48 -15.28
CA TRP A 623 -31.82 0.08 -15.68
C TRP A 623 -33.09 -0.13 -16.51
N LEU A 624 -34.20 0.48 -16.09
CA LEU A 624 -35.46 0.41 -16.83
C LEU A 624 -35.33 1.07 -18.23
N ILE A 625 -34.64 2.21 -18.35
CA ILE A 625 -34.36 2.83 -19.65
C ILE A 625 -33.61 1.84 -20.56
N MET A 626 -32.53 1.23 -20.07
CA MET A 626 -31.72 0.26 -20.83
C MET A 626 -32.57 -0.94 -21.28
N GLU A 627 -33.38 -1.49 -20.37
CA GLU A 627 -34.27 -2.63 -20.64
C GLU A 627 -35.33 -2.29 -21.71
N VAL A 628 -36.02 -1.16 -21.55
CA VAL A 628 -37.06 -0.73 -22.49
C VAL A 628 -36.45 -0.40 -23.86
N SER A 629 -35.29 0.27 -23.88
CA SER A 629 -34.55 0.55 -25.11
C SER A 629 -34.20 -0.73 -25.84
N TRP A 630 -33.64 -1.73 -25.14
CA TRP A 630 -33.32 -3.03 -25.72
C TRP A 630 -34.58 -3.79 -26.18
N SER A 631 -35.69 -3.73 -25.44
CA SER A 631 -36.97 -4.36 -25.84
C SER A 631 -37.50 -3.82 -27.18
N ILE A 632 -37.10 -2.60 -27.56
CA ILE A 632 -37.38 -2.02 -28.87
C ILE A 632 -36.31 -2.41 -29.89
N ARG A 633 -35.02 -2.24 -29.57
CA ARG A 633 -33.89 -2.50 -30.49
C ARG A 633 -33.74 -3.98 -30.88
N SER A 634 -34.19 -4.89 -30.02
CA SER A 634 -34.23 -6.34 -30.30
C SER A 634 -35.33 -6.74 -31.29
N LYS A 635 -36.30 -5.87 -31.60
CA LYS A 635 -37.36 -6.14 -32.58
C LYS A 635 -36.81 -5.98 -34.00
N SER A 636 -37.27 -6.84 -34.91
CA SER A 636 -36.96 -6.70 -36.34
C SER A 636 -37.38 -5.34 -36.89
N ASP A 637 -36.56 -4.74 -37.74
CA ASP A 637 -36.79 -3.44 -38.39
C ASP A 637 -37.12 -2.30 -37.41
N TRP A 638 -36.58 -2.33 -36.18
CA TRP A 638 -36.89 -1.32 -35.17
C TRP A 638 -36.64 0.11 -35.68
N ARG A 639 -35.54 0.34 -36.42
CA ARG A 639 -35.16 1.64 -37.01
C ARG A 639 -36.25 2.27 -37.89
N ARG A 640 -37.02 1.44 -38.61
CA ARG A 640 -38.18 1.88 -39.39
C ARG A 640 -39.40 2.07 -38.49
N LYS A 641 -39.63 1.11 -37.59
CA LYS A 641 -40.85 1.02 -36.77
C LYS A 641 -40.94 2.12 -35.70
N TYR A 642 -39.84 2.54 -35.09
CA TYR A 642 -39.86 3.60 -34.07
C TYR A 642 -40.17 4.99 -34.65
N LYS A 643 -39.92 5.19 -35.96
CA LYS A 643 -40.27 6.40 -36.72
C LYS A 643 -41.71 6.41 -37.23
N ASP A 644 -42.36 5.24 -37.28
CA ASP A 644 -43.77 5.12 -37.66
C ASP A 644 -44.65 5.55 -36.48
N LYS A 645 -45.43 6.62 -36.67
CA LYS A 645 -46.22 7.22 -35.58
C LYS A 645 -47.23 6.24 -34.98
N GLU A 646 -47.85 5.37 -35.77
CA GLU A 646 -48.85 4.43 -35.25
C GLU A 646 -48.19 3.33 -34.42
N ILE A 647 -47.08 2.78 -34.92
CA ILE A 647 -46.33 1.74 -34.23
C ILE A 647 -45.66 2.29 -32.96
N ALA A 648 -45.03 3.46 -33.05
CA ALA A 648 -44.43 4.15 -31.92
C ALA A 648 -45.45 4.40 -30.81
N ASN A 649 -46.63 4.95 -31.13
CA ASN A 649 -47.68 5.19 -30.14
C ASN A 649 -48.20 3.90 -29.51
N LYS A 650 -48.30 2.82 -30.29
CA LYS A 650 -48.65 1.50 -29.77
C LYS A 650 -47.60 1.00 -28.77
N TRP A 651 -46.32 1.07 -29.11
CA TRP A 651 -45.23 0.68 -28.20
C TRP A 651 -45.22 1.53 -26.93
N LYS A 652 -45.38 2.86 -27.04
CA LYS A 652 -45.49 3.73 -25.86
C LYS A 652 -46.59 3.27 -24.92
N LYS A 653 -47.79 2.98 -25.44
CA LYS A 653 -48.91 2.50 -24.63
C LYS A 653 -48.65 1.14 -24.00
N GLU A 654 -48.07 0.20 -24.75
CA GLU A 654 -47.72 -1.13 -24.24
C GLU A 654 -46.69 -1.04 -23.11
N ILE A 655 -45.63 -0.23 -23.28
CA ILE A 655 -44.58 -0.02 -22.28
C ILE A 655 -45.15 0.69 -21.04
N THR A 656 -45.99 1.71 -21.22
CA THR A 656 -46.66 2.37 -20.08
C THR A 656 -47.45 1.37 -19.26
N GLU A 657 -48.24 0.50 -19.89
CA GLU A 657 -49.03 -0.50 -19.15
C GLU A 657 -48.16 -1.57 -18.48
N GLN A 658 -47.07 -1.99 -19.13
CA GLN A 658 -46.17 -3.03 -18.63
C GLN A 658 -45.27 -2.56 -17.49
N CYS A 659 -44.94 -1.27 -17.44
CA CYS A 659 -43.94 -0.72 -16.52
C CYS A 659 -44.50 0.35 -15.58
N LYS A 660 -45.82 0.59 -15.55
CA LYS A 660 -46.47 1.61 -14.71
C LYS A 660 -46.15 1.48 -13.22
N ASP A 661 -45.94 0.26 -12.73
CA ASP A 661 -45.70 -0.02 -11.31
C ASP A 661 -44.20 -0.04 -10.95
N ARG A 662 -43.31 0.08 -11.95
CA ARG A 662 -41.85 0.06 -11.74
C ARG A 662 -41.26 1.44 -11.46
N THR A 663 -41.93 2.50 -11.91
CA THR A 663 -41.51 3.89 -11.68
C THR A 663 -42.68 4.85 -11.84
N LYS A 664 -42.71 5.89 -11.00
CA LYS A 664 -43.66 7.00 -11.15
C LYS A 664 -43.35 7.90 -12.37
N TYR A 665 -42.16 7.77 -12.97
CA TYR A 665 -41.70 8.56 -14.11
C TYR A 665 -41.72 7.81 -15.45
N ILE A 666 -42.65 6.87 -15.62
CA ILE A 666 -42.67 5.99 -16.81
C ILE A 666 -42.84 6.77 -18.13
N VAL A 667 -43.56 7.89 -18.10
CA VAL A 667 -43.76 8.73 -19.29
C VAL A 667 -42.41 9.31 -19.75
N GLU A 668 -41.62 9.79 -18.79
CA GLU A 668 -40.31 10.37 -19.01
C GLU A 668 -39.26 9.34 -19.44
N VAL A 669 -39.29 8.15 -18.83
CA VAL A 669 -38.46 7.01 -19.26
C VAL A 669 -38.73 6.69 -20.73
N ILE A 670 -40.00 6.62 -21.14
CA ILE A 670 -40.38 6.38 -22.53
C ILE A 670 -39.89 7.51 -23.45
N GLU A 671 -40.04 8.78 -23.03
CA GLU A 671 -39.52 9.92 -23.81
C GLU A 671 -38.00 9.86 -23.98
N TYR A 672 -37.28 9.51 -22.91
CA TYR A 672 -35.84 9.29 -22.92
C TYR A 672 -35.45 8.21 -23.94
N VAL A 673 -36.05 7.03 -23.83
CA VAL A 673 -35.75 5.88 -24.71
C VAL A 673 -35.94 6.26 -26.17
N PHE A 674 -37.03 6.94 -26.54
CA PHE A 674 -37.26 7.29 -27.94
C PHE A 674 -36.22 8.28 -28.49
N LYS A 675 -35.62 9.11 -27.63
CA LYS A 675 -34.47 9.94 -28.02
C LYS A 675 -33.17 9.17 -28.09
N GLU A 676 -32.98 8.20 -27.20
CA GLU A 676 -31.84 7.28 -27.26
C GLU A 676 -31.83 6.42 -28.53
N LEU A 677 -32.99 5.98 -29.00
CA LEU A 677 -33.13 5.27 -30.27
C LEU A 677 -32.66 6.10 -31.48
N GLU A 678 -32.91 7.42 -31.50
CA GLU A 678 -32.37 8.33 -32.52
C GLU A 678 -30.84 8.40 -32.47
N TRP A 679 -30.28 8.39 -31.25
CA TRP A 679 -28.84 8.43 -31.03
C TRP A 679 -28.14 7.14 -31.46
N TYR A 680 -28.67 5.96 -31.12
CA TYR A 680 -28.09 4.68 -31.55
C TYR A 680 -28.00 4.56 -33.07
N GLU A 681 -29.04 4.94 -33.80
CA GLU A 681 -29.01 4.91 -35.27
C GLU A 681 -27.91 5.82 -35.85
N LYS A 682 -27.69 6.99 -35.24
CA LYS A 682 -26.62 7.92 -35.63
C LYS A 682 -25.23 7.33 -35.36
N ILE A 683 -25.03 6.72 -34.20
CA ILE A 683 -23.73 6.16 -33.78
C ILE A 683 -23.35 4.92 -34.57
N GLU A 684 -24.27 3.97 -34.75
CA GLU A 684 -24.03 2.77 -35.56
C GLU A 684 -23.69 3.13 -37.00
N SER A 685 -24.40 4.11 -37.58
CA SER A 685 -24.08 4.61 -38.93
C SER A 685 -22.67 5.22 -39.01
N ARG A 686 -22.25 5.97 -37.98
CA ARG A 686 -20.92 6.60 -37.91
C ARG A 686 -19.78 5.58 -37.77
N PHE A 687 -19.90 4.62 -36.87
CA PHE A 687 -18.81 3.70 -36.52
C PHE A 687 -18.83 2.39 -37.30
N MET A 688 -20.02 1.83 -37.52
CA MET A 688 -20.18 0.48 -38.07
C MET A 688 -20.58 0.54 -39.55
N GLY A 689 -21.20 1.62 -40.00
CA GLY A 689 -21.55 1.83 -41.40
C GLY A 689 -22.32 0.66 -42.00
N SER A 690 -21.74 0.00 -43.00
CA SER A 690 -22.34 -1.18 -43.67
C SER A 690 -21.78 -2.53 -43.22
N SER A 691 -20.96 -2.56 -42.16
CA SER A 691 -20.33 -3.79 -41.64
C SER A 691 -21.30 -4.82 -41.06
N GLY A 692 -22.52 -4.39 -40.75
CA GLY A 692 -23.56 -5.25 -40.16
C GLY A 692 -23.42 -5.46 -38.66
N PHE A 693 -22.55 -4.71 -37.97
CA PHE A 693 -22.56 -4.63 -36.50
C PHE A 693 -23.69 -3.73 -36.00
N GLU A 694 -24.20 -4.07 -34.82
CA GLU A 694 -25.20 -3.33 -34.06
C GLU A 694 -24.80 -3.31 -32.59
N ILE A 695 -25.23 -2.28 -31.86
CA ILE A 695 -24.99 -2.18 -30.42
C ILE A 695 -25.92 -3.17 -29.69
N GLY A 696 -25.38 -3.91 -28.73
CA GLY A 696 -26.09 -4.93 -27.96
C GLY A 696 -27.07 -4.34 -26.94
N PHE A 697 -27.51 -5.16 -25.98
CA PHE A 697 -28.38 -4.71 -24.88
C PHE A 697 -27.71 -3.66 -23.98
N ASN A 698 -26.39 -3.68 -23.93
CA ASN A 698 -25.54 -2.75 -23.22
C ASN A 698 -24.58 -2.06 -24.22
N ASP A 699 -24.28 -0.78 -23.98
CA ASP A 699 -23.58 0.09 -24.93
C ASP A 699 -22.13 -0.31 -25.22
N TYR A 700 -21.53 -1.13 -24.36
CA TYR A 700 -20.16 -1.62 -24.51
C TYR A 700 -20.09 -2.90 -25.37
N ILE A 701 -21.23 -3.57 -25.60
CA ILE A 701 -21.29 -4.83 -26.32
C ILE A 701 -21.73 -4.58 -27.76
N THR A 702 -21.06 -5.19 -28.73
CA THR A 702 -21.51 -5.18 -30.13
C THR A 702 -21.76 -6.58 -30.64
N THR A 703 -22.72 -6.69 -31.56
CA THR A 703 -23.08 -7.98 -32.17
C THR A 703 -23.24 -7.84 -33.67
N SER A 704 -22.97 -8.92 -34.40
CA SER A 704 -23.29 -9.00 -35.83
C SER A 704 -23.62 -10.42 -36.24
N ASP A 705 -24.71 -10.59 -36.97
CA ASP A 705 -25.06 -11.87 -37.61
C ASP A 705 -24.53 -11.95 -39.07
N LYS A 706 -23.77 -10.94 -39.53
CA LYS A 706 -23.38 -10.76 -40.94
C LYS A 706 -21.94 -10.33 -41.17
N ALA A 707 -21.17 -10.08 -40.10
CA ALA A 707 -19.79 -9.61 -40.20
C ALA A 707 -18.90 -10.58 -41.00
N VAL A 708 -19.08 -11.89 -40.80
CA VAL A 708 -18.35 -12.93 -41.53
C VAL A 708 -19.20 -13.45 -42.67
N ASP A 709 -18.70 -13.32 -43.90
CA ASP A 709 -19.42 -13.81 -45.07
C ASP A 709 -19.48 -15.34 -45.14
N LYS A 710 -20.42 -15.85 -45.95
CA LYS A 710 -20.71 -17.27 -46.04
C LYS A 710 -19.54 -18.10 -46.60
N GLU A 711 -18.76 -17.54 -47.52
CA GLU A 711 -17.63 -18.24 -48.15
C GLU A 711 -16.46 -18.36 -47.18
N LEU A 712 -16.15 -17.27 -46.47
CA LEU A 712 -15.12 -17.25 -45.42
C LEU A 712 -15.46 -18.22 -44.28
N LYS A 713 -16.72 -18.23 -43.82
CA LYS A 713 -17.21 -19.20 -42.82
C LYS A 713 -17.08 -20.64 -43.29
N GLN A 714 -17.46 -20.94 -44.53
CA GLN A 714 -17.40 -22.30 -45.05
C GLN A 714 -15.93 -22.78 -45.14
N THR A 715 -15.03 -21.87 -45.50
CA THR A 715 -13.58 -22.11 -45.51
C THR A 715 -13.07 -22.44 -44.10
N LEU A 716 -13.47 -21.64 -43.09
CA LEU A 716 -13.15 -21.92 -41.68
C LEU A 716 -13.63 -23.31 -41.25
N ILE A 717 -14.89 -23.66 -41.51
CA ILE A 717 -15.45 -24.97 -41.13
C ILE A 717 -14.62 -26.11 -41.74
N THR A 718 -14.31 -26.01 -43.04
CA THR A 718 -13.54 -27.05 -43.73
C THR A 718 -12.13 -27.20 -43.17
N GLN A 719 -11.41 -26.09 -42.95
CA GLN A 719 -10.05 -26.11 -42.44
C GLN A 719 -9.99 -26.56 -40.97
N VAL A 720 -10.90 -26.10 -40.11
CA VAL A 720 -10.97 -26.55 -38.72
C VAL A 720 -11.30 -28.05 -38.64
N SER A 721 -12.18 -28.57 -39.50
CA SER A 721 -12.43 -30.02 -39.57
C SER A 721 -11.20 -30.84 -39.96
N GLN A 722 -10.28 -30.27 -40.76
CA GLN A 722 -9.01 -30.92 -41.06
C GLN A 722 -8.13 -31.02 -39.82
N VAL A 723 -8.03 -29.93 -39.02
CA VAL A 723 -7.29 -29.93 -37.75
C VAL A 723 -7.89 -30.94 -36.77
N VAL A 724 -9.22 -30.95 -36.60
CA VAL A 724 -9.91 -31.91 -35.71
C VAL A 724 -9.64 -33.36 -36.12
N ALA A 725 -9.54 -33.66 -37.42
CA ALA A 725 -9.24 -35.00 -37.88
C ALA A 725 -7.82 -35.48 -37.52
N GLU A 726 -6.89 -34.57 -37.20
CA GLU A 726 -5.53 -34.92 -36.76
C GLU A 726 -5.48 -35.52 -35.35
N PHE A 727 -6.49 -35.23 -34.51
CA PHE A 727 -6.60 -35.80 -33.16
C PHE A 727 -6.98 -37.30 -33.17
N GLY A 728 -7.54 -37.80 -34.26
CA GLY A 728 -8.00 -39.20 -34.34
C GLY A 728 -9.09 -39.49 -33.31
N ASP A 729 -8.93 -40.59 -32.56
CA ASP A 729 -9.86 -40.99 -31.49
C ASP A 729 -9.56 -40.27 -30.15
N ASP A 730 -8.41 -39.60 -30.03
CA ASP A 730 -7.90 -39.00 -28.79
C ASP A 730 -8.14 -37.48 -28.78
N LEU A 731 -9.42 -37.07 -28.77
CA LEU A 731 -9.79 -35.66 -28.67
C LEU A 731 -9.30 -35.04 -27.35
N ASP A 732 -8.77 -33.81 -27.41
CA ASP A 732 -8.40 -33.05 -26.23
C ASP A 732 -9.66 -32.45 -25.58
N TYR A 733 -10.17 -33.12 -24.56
CA TYR A 733 -11.31 -32.64 -23.80
C TYR A 733 -10.88 -31.66 -22.72
N HIS A 734 -11.62 -30.56 -22.60
CA HIS A 734 -11.40 -29.57 -21.56
C HIS A 734 -11.55 -30.21 -20.17
N PRO A 735 -10.61 -29.98 -19.22
CA PRO A 735 -10.70 -30.51 -17.87
C PRO A 735 -12.04 -30.18 -17.21
N GLY A 736 -12.65 -31.14 -16.51
CA GLY A 736 -13.93 -30.95 -15.82
C GLY A 736 -15.18 -30.87 -16.72
N SER A 737 -15.05 -30.95 -18.05
CA SER A 737 -16.19 -30.81 -18.96
C SER A 737 -17.04 -32.07 -19.16
N ASP A 738 -16.68 -33.19 -18.52
CA ASP A 738 -17.28 -34.51 -18.74
C ASP A 738 -17.32 -34.88 -20.25
N GLU A 739 -16.21 -34.65 -20.94
CA GLU A 739 -16.02 -34.94 -22.38
C GLU A 739 -17.03 -34.22 -23.30
N LYS A 740 -17.58 -33.07 -22.86
CA LYS A 740 -18.52 -32.28 -23.67
C LYS A 740 -17.85 -31.14 -24.41
N VAL A 741 -16.70 -30.65 -23.92
CA VAL A 741 -15.97 -29.52 -24.52
C VAL A 741 -14.65 -30.02 -25.10
N VAL A 742 -14.47 -29.85 -26.40
CA VAL A 742 -13.26 -30.24 -27.14
C VAL A 742 -12.45 -28.99 -27.45
N ASP A 743 -11.23 -28.96 -26.95
CA ASP A 743 -10.25 -27.90 -27.15
C ASP A 743 -9.43 -28.20 -28.43
N ILE A 744 -9.66 -27.43 -29.49
CA ILE A 744 -8.92 -27.57 -30.75
C ILE A 744 -7.65 -26.72 -30.71
N VAL A 745 -7.82 -25.47 -30.30
CA VAL A 745 -6.74 -24.53 -30.00
C VAL A 745 -7.10 -23.90 -28.66
N HIS A 746 -6.28 -24.12 -27.63
CA HIS A 746 -6.55 -23.61 -26.29
C HIS A 746 -5.30 -22.96 -25.69
N PRO A 747 -5.40 -21.74 -25.14
CA PRO A 747 -4.23 -20.98 -24.70
C PRO A 747 -3.54 -21.55 -23.45
N SER A 748 -4.25 -22.35 -22.64
CA SER A 748 -3.66 -23.02 -21.47
C SER A 748 -2.82 -24.26 -21.80
N LEU A 749 -2.80 -24.71 -23.06
CA LEU A 749 -1.91 -25.78 -23.48
C LEU A 749 -0.60 -25.15 -23.98
N PHE A 750 0.55 -25.64 -23.48
CA PHE A 750 1.86 -25.02 -23.71
C PHE A 750 1.91 -23.52 -23.31
N PRO A 751 1.53 -23.15 -22.07
CA PRO A 751 1.68 -21.77 -21.59
C PRO A 751 3.17 -21.44 -21.40
N LEU A 752 3.50 -20.15 -21.30
CA LEU A 752 4.80 -19.73 -20.79
C LEU A 752 4.79 -19.97 -19.28
N LYS A 753 5.82 -20.65 -18.75
CA LYS A 753 6.05 -20.82 -17.31
C LYS A 753 7.26 -19.97 -16.91
N TYR A 754 7.08 -18.97 -16.05
CA TYR A 754 8.18 -18.11 -15.60
C TYR A 754 9.28 -18.96 -14.94
N ASN A 755 10.53 -18.52 -15.06
CA ASN A 755 11.72 -19.25 -14.62
C ASN A 755 11.97 -20.59 -15.35
N ILE A 756 11.14 -20.97 -16.33
CA ILE A 756 11.26 -22.25 -17.04
C ILE A 756 11.25 -22.08 -18.56
N THR A 757 10.26 -21.42 -19.15
CA THR A 757 10.13 -21.33 -20.62
C THR A 757 11.18 -20.38 -21.20
N PRO A 758 12.12 -20.83 -22.04
CA PRO A 758 13.09 -19.94 -22.68
C PRO A 758 12.41 -19.00 -23.68
N ILE A 759 12.92 -17.78 -23.80
CA ILE A 759 12.53 -16.78 -24.80
C ILE A 759 13.76 -16.32 -25.57
N VAL A 760 13.52 -15.86 -26.80
CA VAL A 760 14.51 -15.22 -27.67
C VAL A 760 14.17 -13.74 -27.70
N ASP A 761 15.10 -12.91 -27.24
CA ASP A 761 14.93 -11.46 -27.28
C ASP A 761 15.23 -10.87 -28.67
N THR A 762 15.09 -9.56 -28.79
CA THR A 762 15.30 -8.83 -30.06
C THR A 762 16.75 -8.89 -30.58
N GLU A 763 17.71 -9.27 -29.74
CA GLU A 763 19.12 -9.44 -30.12
C GLU A 763 19.45 -10.90 -30.47
N ASN A 764 18.44 -11.77 -30.52
CA ASN A 764 18.55 -13.22 -30.68
C ASN A 764 19.28 -13.91 -29.51
N VAL A 765 19.26 -13.31 -28.32
CA VAL A 765 19.83 -13.91 -27.10
C VAL A 765 18.74 -14.73 -26.41
N ILE A 766 19.08 -15.96 -26.04
CA ILE A 766 18.19 -16.84 -25.28
C ILE A 766 18.27 -16.47 -23.80
N LYS A 767 17.11 -16.21 -23.20
CA LYS A 767 16.95 -15.89 -21.78
C LYS A 767 15.84 -16.74 -21.18
N ILE A 768 15.85 -16.89 -19.87
CA ILE A 768 14.70 -17.41 -19.13
C ILE A 768 14.03 -16.19 -18.48
N PRO A 769 12.78 -15.85 -18.85
CA PRO A 769 12.09 -14.73 -18.24
C PRO A 769 11.72 -15.10 -16.80
N GLU A 770 12.14 -14.24 -15.87
CA GLU A 770 11.69 -14.28 -14.49
C GLU A 770 10.33 -13.58 -14.36
N TYR A 771 9.57 -13.92 -13.33
CA TYR A 771 8.36 -13.17 -13.01
C TYR A 771 8.74 -11.77 -12.53
N ASN A 772 8.12 -10.75 -13.13
CA ASN A 772 8.35 -9.36 -12.77
C ASN A 772 7.24 -8.89 -11.82
N ARG A 773 7.59 -8.63 -10.55
CA ARG A 773 6.64 -8.07 -9.56
C ARG A 773 6.06 -6.72 -9.99
N GLY A 774 6.74 -5.99 -10.87
CA GLY A 774 6.25 -4.75 -11.49
C GLY A 774 4.99 -4.89 -12.33
N VAL A 775 4.62 -6.12 -12.74
CA VAL A 775 3.42 -6.39 -13.54
C VAL A 775 2.13 -5.96 -12.83
N GLN A 776 2.08 -6.02 -11.49
CA GLN A 776 0.91 -5.58 -10.72
C GLN A 776 0.67 -4.06 -10.77
N PHE A 777 1.70 -3.29 -11.12
CA PHE A 777 1.63 -1.81 -11.17
C PHE A 777 1.41 -1.28 -12.60
N VAL A 778 1.21 -2.16 -13.58
CA VAL A 778 0.99 -1.77 -14.99
C VAL A 778 -0.26 -0.91 -15.14
N LYS A 779 -1.32 -1.21 -14.36
CA LYS A 779 -2.56 -0.41 -14.24
C LYS A 779 -2.80 -0.06 -12.77
N LYS A 780 -3.48 1.05 -12.51
CA LYS A 780 -3.77 1.52 -11.13
C LYS A 780 -4.89 0.67 -10.51
N GLY A 781 -4.78 0.44 -9.20
CA GLY A 781 -5.87 -0.08 -8.37
C GLY A 781 -6.24 -1.52 -8.69
N LEU A 782 -5.24 -2.38 -8.89
CA LEU A 782 -5.47 -3.79 -9.18
C LEU A 782 -5.43 -4.65 -7.92
N ASP A 783 -6.42 -5.51 -7.80
CA ASP A 783 -6.54 -6.55 -6.78
C ASP A 783 -5.40 -7.60 -6.89
N ASP A 784 -4.98 -8.23 -5.80
CA ASP A 784 -4.00 -9.31 -5.77
C ASP A 784 -4.41 -10.56 -6.58
N TYR A 785 -5.71 -10.85 -6.75
CA TYR A 785 -6.20 -11.91 -7.64
C TYR A 785 -5.97 -11.59 -9.13
N SER A 786 -5.58 -10.35 -9.45
CA SER A 786 -5.35 -9.90 -10.81
C SER A 786 -4.09 -10.49 -11.46
N LYS A 787 -3.21 -11.19 -10.75
CA LYS A 787 -1.87 -11.61 -11.22
C LYS A 787 -1.60 -13.12 -11.05
N THR A 788 -0.70 -13.65 -11.86
CA THR A 788 -0.09 -14.98 -11.67
C THR A 788 1.43 -14.86 -11.68
N GLU A 789 2.08 -15.45 -10.68
CA GLU A 789 3.54 -15.45 -10.60
C GLU A 789 4.18 -16.60 -11.41
N LYS A 790 3.37 -17.55 -11.88
CA LYS A 790 3.88 -18.79 -12.48
C LYS A 790 3.70 -18.87 -13.98
N PHE A 791 2.62 -18.34 -14.54
CA PHE A 791 2.25 -18.63 -15.92
C PHE A 791 1.78 -17.42 -16.73
N GLN A 792 1.90 -17.51 -18.05
CA GLN A 792 1.32 -16.54 -18.98
C GLN A 792 0.79 -17.27 -20.22
N TRP A 793 -0.38 -16.89 -20.72
CA TRP A 793 -0.79 -17.28 -22.07
C TRP A 793 0.09 -16.60 -23.12
N ILE A 794 0.33 -17.28 -24.24
CA ILE A 794 1.22 -16.80 -25.31
C ILE A 794 0.38 -16.25 -26.48
N PRO A 795 0.18 -14.93 -26.60
CA PRO A 795 -0.48 -14.34 -27.75
C PRO A 795 0.34 -14.46 -29.04
N ALA A 796 -0.34 -14.49 -30.17
CA ALA A 796 0.26 -14.34 -31.50
C ALA A 796 0.32 -12.87 -31.92
N LEU A 797 1.37 -12.50 -32.65
CA LEU A 797 1.58 -11.15 -33.16
C LEU A 797 0.87 -10.97 -34.50
N LEU A 798 0.05 -9.93 -34.62
CA LEU A 798 -0.57 -9.44 -35.86
C LEU A 798 0.08 -8.14 -36.30
N LYS A 799 0.32 -7.99 -37.61
CA LYS A 799 0.76 -6.74 -38.25
C LYS A 799 -0.10 -6.42 -39.46
N VAL A 800 -0.26 -5.12 -39.75
CA VAL A 800 -0.98 -4.65 -40.93
C VAL A 800 -0.07 -4.73 -42.16
N GLU A 801 -0.52 -5.47 -43.18
CA GLU A 801 0.09 -5.56 -44.50
C GLU A 801 -0.99 -5.36 -45.56
N ASP A 802 -0.72 -4.50 -46.56
CA ASP A 802 -1.69 -4.15 -47.60
C ASP A 802 -3.08 -3.74 -47.05
N GLY A 803 -3.10 -3.08 -45.90
CA GLY A 803 -4.31 -2.61 -45.22
C GLY A 803 -5.08 -3.69 -44.46
N LYS A 804 -4.51 -4.87 -44.24
CA LYS A 804 -5.14 -5.97 -43.48
C LYS A 804 -4.19 -6.56 -42.45
N PHE A 805 -4.70 -6.99 -41.31
CA PHE A 805 -3.92 -7.75 -40.34
C PHE A 805 -3.56 -9.15 -40.85
N CYS A 806 -2.31 -9.55 -40.62
CA CYS A 806 -1.77 -10.88 -40.88
C CYS A 806 -0.90 -11.33 -39.71
N PHE A 807 -0.92 -12.63 -39.39
CA PHE A 807 -0.08 -13.20 -38.33
C PHE A 807 1.40 -13.18 -38.72
N LYS A 808 2.25 -12.75 -37.78
CA LYS A 808 3.72 -12.70 -37.88
C LYS A 808 4.43 -13.69 -36.99
N SER A 809 3.71 -14.32 -36.08
CA SER A 809 4.18 -15.43 -35.27
C SER A 809 3.13 -16.55 -35.23
N TYR A 810 3.49 -17.69 -34.65
CA TYR A 810 2.59 -18.83 -34.59
C TYR A 810 1.47 -18.61 -33.55
N ILE A 811 0.27 -19.10 -33.84
CA ILE A 811 -0.82 -19.26 -32.88
C ILE A 811 -0.48 -20.46 -31.98
N ASN A 812 -0.54 -20.26 -30.66
CA ASN A 812 -0.18 -21.30 -29.71
C ASN A 812 -0.95 -22.61 -29.97
N ASN A 813 -0.25 -23.74 -29.97
CA ASN A 813 -0.76 -25.07 -30.31
C ASN A 813 -1.35 -25.25 -31.73
N LEU A 814 -1.12 -24.33 -32.67
CA LEU A 814 -1.55 -24.49 -34.07
C LEU A 814 -0.35 -24.42 -35.03
N HIS A 815 -0.05 -25.50 -35.74
CA HIS A 815 1.16 -25.60 -36.56
C HIS A 815 1.17 -24.62 -37.75
N PRO A 816 2.12 -23.66 -37.82
CA PRO A 816 2.04 -22.53 -38.77
C PRO A 816 2.26 -22.88 -40.25
N VAL A 817 2.99 -23.96 -40.55
CA VAL A 817 3.19 -24.41 -41.93
C VAL A 817 2.09 -25.35 -42.41
N LYS A 818 1.80 -26.42 -41.65
CA LYS A 818 0.73 -27.39 -41.96
C LYS A 818 -0.64 -26.73 -42.08
N HIS A 819 -0.93 -25.75 -41.20
CA HIS A 819 -2.22 -25.06 -41.14
C HIS A 819 -2.18 -23.63 -41.68
N LYS A 820 -1.26 -23.33 -42.61
CA LYS A 820 -1.06 -21.98 -43.16
C LYS A 820 -2.36 -21.34 -43.68
N ASP A 821 -3.17 -22.10 -44.41
CA ASP A 821 -4.43 -21.59 -44.97
C ASP A 821 -5.44 -21.23 -43.87
N LEU A 822 -5.40 -21.93 -42.73
CA LEU A 822 -6.25 -21.61 -41.56
C LEU A 822 -5.80 -20.32 -40.88
N TYR A 823 -4.49 -20.03 -40.82
CA TYR A 823 -3.99 -18.74 -40.33
C TYR A 823 -4.51 -17.58 -41.18
N GLU A 824 -4.51 -17.72 -42.50
CA GLU A 824 -5.04 -16.70 -43.42
C GLU A 824 -6.55 -16.52 -43.22
N THR A 825 -7.31 -17.61 -43.07
CA THR A 825 -8.75 -17.56 -42.76
C THR A 825 -9.05 -16.88 -41.44
N ILE A 826 -8.33 -17.23 -40.36
CA ILE A 826 -8.48 -16.61 -39.03
C ILE A 826 -8.16 -15.11 -39.11
N ALA A 827 -7.10 -14.73 -39.83
CA ALA A 827 -6.74 -13.33 -40.04
C ALA A 827 -7.82 -12.58 -40.84
N ASN A 828 -8.39 -13.19 -41.88
CA ASN A 828 -9.48 -12.57 -42.65
C ASN A 828 -10.75 -12.37 -41.79
N ILE A 829 -11.06 -13.31 -40.88
CA ILE A 829 -12.15 -13.15 -39.91
C ILE A 829 -11.82 -12.01 -38.93
N PHE A 830 -10.59 -11.94 -38.43
CA PHE A 830 -10.14 -10.84 -37.58
C PHE A 830 -10.32 -9.48 -38.26
N ASN A 831 -10.00 -9.37 -39.55
CA ASN A 831 -10.22 -8.14 -40.32
C ASN A 831 -11.72 -7.79 -40.47
N ALA A 832 -12.60 -8.79 -40.53
CA ALA A 832 -14.04 -8.57 -40.67
C ALA A 832 -14.70 -8.02 -39.38
N ILE A 833 -14.10 -8.27 -38.21
CA ILE A 833 -14.65 -7.84 -36.90
C ILE A 833 -14.18 -6.44 -36.46
N ILE A 834 -13.19 -5.86 -37.13
CA ILE A 834 -12.59 -4.55 -36.78
C ILE A 834 -13.63 -3.45 -36.52
N PRO A 835 -14.69 -3.26 -37.33
CA PRO A 835 -15.66 -2.20 -37.08
C PRO A 835 -16.37 -2.31 -35.73
N GLY A 836 -16.76 -3.52 -35.33
CA GLY A 836 -17.38 -3.77 -34.02
C GLY A 836 -16.36 -3.62 -32.89
N LEU A 837 -15.14 -4.11 -33.09
CA LEU A 837 -14.05 -4.00 -32.12
C LEU A 837 -13.64 -2.55 -31.85
N ASN A 838 -13.49 -1.73 -32.90
CA ASN A 838 -13.19 -0.31 -32.78
C ASN A 838 -14.26 0.43 -31.97
N TYR A 839 -15.54 0.14 -32.20
CA TYR A 839 -16.61 0.74 -31.40
C TYR A 839 -16.56 0.28 -29.95
N THR A 840 -16.47 -1.03 -29.69
CA THR A 840 -16.43 -1.56 -28.31
C THR A 840 -15.26 -0.97 -27.52
N LEU A 841 -14.07 -0.92 -28.11
CA LEU A 841 -12.89 -0.32 -27.48
C LEU A 841 -13.01 1.20 -27.35
N THR A 842 -13.59 1.90 -28.33
CA THR A 842 -13.87 3.34 -28.21
C THR A 842 -14.81 3.62 -27.04
N ARG A 843 -15.91 2.86 -26.91
CA ARG A 843 -16.85 3.02 -25.80
C ARG A 843 -16.20 2.70 -24.46
N TYR A 844 -15.33 1.68 -24.42
CA TYR A 844 -14.62 1.26 -23.21
C TYR A 844 -13.55 2.27 -22.76
N ALA A 845 -12.80 2.84 -23.70
CA ALA A 845 -11.79 3.86 -23.44
C ALA A 845 -12.39 5.21 -23.01
N SER A 846 -13.64 5.49 -23.41
CA SER A 846 -14.33 6.74 -23.15
C SER A 846 -14.93 6.83 -21.76
N LYS A 847 -15.03 8.06 -21.23
CA LYS A 847 -15.67 8.33 -19.93
C LYS A 847 -17.06 7.71 -19.83
N GLU A 848 -17.35 7.15 -18.65
CA GLU A 848 -18.66 6.57 -18.38
C GLU A 848 -19.75 7.65 -18.46
N PHE A 849 -20.88 7.29 -19.05
CA PHE A 849 -22.07 8.11 -19.14
C PHE A 849 -23.20 7.46 -18.33
N LEU A 850 -23.63 8.15 -17.28
CA LEU A 850 -24.85 7.86 -16.53
C LEU A 850 -26.03 8.57 -17.21
N ARG A 851 -27.11 7.84 -17.45
CA ARG A 851 -28.33 8.38 -18.05
C ARG A 851 -29.06 9.29 -17.08
N ILE A 852 -28.99 8.96 -15.79
CA ILE A 852 -29.60 9.70 -14.68
C ILE A 852 -28.55 9.90 -13.59
N ASN A 853 -28.33 11.16 -13.20
CA ASN A 853 -27.50 11.48 -12.03
C ASN A 853 -28.41 11.61 -10.81
N ILE A 854 -28.23 10.74 -9.82
CA ILE A 854 -28.89 10.87 -8.52
C ILE A 854 -28.15 11.95 -7.70
N PRO A 855 -28.86 12.87 -7.02
CA PRO A 855 -28.25 13.81 -6.10
C PRO A 855 -27.53 13.08 -4.96
N ASP A 856 -26.48 13.69 -4.43
CA ASP A 856 -25.84 13.28 -3.18
C ASP A 856 -26.87 13.11 -2.05
N HIS A 857 -26.63 12.21 -1.09
CA HIS A 857 -27.52 11.93 0.04
C HIS A 857 -27.92 13.20 0.81
N HIS A 858 -27.02 14.17 0.98
CA HIS A 858 -27.31 15.47 1.60
C HIS A 858 -28.35 16.31 0.83
N LYS A 859 -28.55 16.02 -0.46
CA LYS A 859 -29.47 16.72 -1.37
C LYS A 859 -30.63 15.85 -1.83
N ALA A 860 -30.67 14.60 -1.37
CA ALA A 860 -31.67 13.63 -1.78
C ALA A 860 -32.99 13.84 -1.03
N TYR A 861 -32.94 14.36 0.19
CA TYR A 861 -34.11 14.68 1.01
C TYR A 861 -34.45 16.18 0.97
N SER A 862 -35.72 16.50 1.22
CA SER A 862 -36.15 17.88 1.43
C SER A 862 -35.58 18.42 2.74
N LEU A 863 -35.40 19.75 2.78
CA LEU A 863 -35.01 20.46 4.01
C LEU A 863 -35.95 20.12 5.17
N GLU A 864 -37.25 20.02 4.90
CA GLU A 864 -38.29 19.65 5.88
C GLU A 864 -38.02 18.30 6.57
N TYR A 865 -37.50 17.29 5.85
CA TYR A 865 -37.16 16.01 6.49
C TYR A 865 -35.93 16.10 7.39
N LEU A 866 -34.91 16.83 6.94
CA LEU A 866 -33.68 17.01 7.71
C LEU A 866 -33.96 17.76 9.02
N GLU A 867 -34.82 18.77 8.97
CA GLU A 867 -35.27 19.54 10.15
C GLU A 867 -36.04 18.64 11.15
N ILE A 868 -37.04 17.88 10.68
CA ILE A 868 -37.85 17.02 11.57
C ILE A 868 -37.03 15.88 12.19
N ARG A 869 -36.10 15.28 11.43
CA ARG A 869 -35.24 14.19 11.92
C ARG A 869 -34.34 14.65 13.06
N GLU A 870 -33.77 15.84 12.93
CA GLU A 870 -32.90 16.43 13.94
C GLU A 870 -33.68 16.80 15.21
N GLU A 871 -34.90 17.32 15.06
CA GLU A 871 -35.79 17.60 16.20
C GLU A 871 -36.11 16.32 17.00
N LEU A 872 -36.50 15.22 16.33
CA LEU A 872 -36.82 13.96 17.01
C LEU A 872 -35.59 13.34 17.71
N ARG A 873 -34.40 13.42 17.11
CA ARG A 873 -33.15 12.93 17.71
C ARG A 873 -32.81 13.68 19.01
N LYS A 874 -32.99 15.01 19.02
CA LYS A 874 -32.79 15.84 20.22
C LYS A 874 -33.75 15.47 21.34
N VAL A 875 -35.00 15.15 21.02
CA VAL A 875 -35.99 14.70 22.02
C VAL A 875 -35.58 13.37 22.65
N LEU A 876 -35.13 12.40 21.86
CA LEU A 876 -34.66 11.10 22.35
C LEU A 876 -33.44 11.23 23.28
N CYS A 877 -32.43 12.03 22.89
CA CYS A 877 -31.26 12.27 23.75
C CYS A 877 -31.64 12.93 25.09
N ASN A 878 -32.61 13.84 25.10
CA ASN A 878 -33.06 14.50 26.33
C ASN A 878 -33.85 13.59 27.28
N ILE A 879 -34.30 12.42 26.82
CA ILE A 879 -34.97 11.42 27.66
C ILE A 879 -33.93 10.45 28.24
N ILE A 880 -32.96 10.02 27.43
CA ILE A 880 -31.92 9.05 27.83
C ILE A 880 -30.96 9.60 28.91
N TYR A 881 -30.69 10.92 28.94
CA TYR A 881 -29.67 11.51 29.80
C TYR A 881 -30.23 12.32 30.99
N LYS A 882 -31.42 11.98 31.50
CA LYS A 882 -32.07 12.75 32.58
C LYS A 882 -31.79 12.31 34.02
N ASP A 883 -31.04 11.22 34.25
CA ASP A 883 -30.92 10.59 35.58
C ASP A 883 -29.60 10.80 36.34
N GLU A 884 -28.73 11.74 35.98
CA GLU A 884 -27.46 11.95 36.72
C GLU A 884 -27.33 13.28 37.49
N ASP A 885 -28.39 14.07 37.64
CA ASP A 885 -28.29 15.38 38.33
C ASP A 885 -29.40 15.62 39.38
N GLU A 886 -29.53 14.77 40.40
CA GLU A 886 -30.10 15.19 41.70
C GLU A 886 -29.40 14.49 42.89
N ASP A 887 -28.21 14.95 43.25
CA ASP A 887 -27.71 14.94 44.64
C ASP A 887 -26.66 16.06 44.79
N GLU A 888 -27.13 17.29 44.98
CA GLU A 888 -26.34 18.39 45.58
C GLU A 888 -26.09 18.04 47.06
N ASP A 889 -24.82 17.95 47.48
CA ASP A 889 -24.27 18.79 48.56
C ASP A 889 -22.92 18.26 49.09
N ASP A 890 -21.96 19.19 49.05
CA ASP A 890 -20.93 19.46 50.06
C ASP A 890 -19.73 18.52 50.31
N ASP A 891 -18.59 19.22 50.41
CA ASP A 891 -17.40 18.96 51.22
C ASP A 891 -16.22 18.19 50.59
N ASP A 892 -15.28 19.02 50.12
CA ASP A 892 -13.94 19.17 50.68
C ASP A 892 -12.87 18.08 50.44
N ASP A 893 -11.72 18.63 50.04
CA ASP A 893 -10.35 18.28 50.40
C ASP A 893 -9.62 17.20 49.60
N ASP A 894 -8.62 17.73 48.88
CA ASP A 894 -7.22 17.32 48.90
C ASP A 894 -6.84 15.96 48.29
N ASP A 895 -6.18 16.09 47.14
CA ASP A 895 -4.80 15.67 46.88
C ASP A 895 -4.34 14.24 47.21
N GLU A 896 -3.35 13.83 46.42
CA GLU A 896 -2.45 12.67 46.58
C GLU A 896 -3.10 11.33 46.16
N ASP A 897 -2.43 10.42 45.47
CA ASP A 897 -1.16 10.31 44.77
C ASP A 897 -1.14 8.83 44.34
N GLN A 898 -0.27 8.48 43.39
CA GLN A 898 0.53 7.24 43.44
C GLN A 898 -0.16 5.86 43.41
N ASP A 899 0.29 5.05 42.45
CA ASP A 899 1.02 3.78 42.71
C ASP A 899 0.04 2.59 42.64
N GLU A 900 0.37 1.35 42.30
CA GLU A 900 1.62 0.63 42.14
C GLU A 900 1.24 -0.72 41.48
N ASP A 901 2.18 -1.30 40.74
CA ASP A 901 2.17 -2.74 40.43
C ASP A 901 2.25 -3.58 41.72
N ALA A 902 1.55 -4.72 41.80
CA ALA A 902 2.11 -6.01 42.24
C ALA A 902 1.07 -7.12 42.52
N GLU A 903 1.13 -8.15 41.68
CA GLU A 903 1.35 -9.57 42.02
C GLU A 903 0.65 -10.31 43.20
N GLN A 904 0.22 -11.53 42.83
CA GLN A 904 0.36 -12.84 43.51
C GLN A 904 -0.81 -13.44 44.34
N ASP A 905 -1.36 -14.52 43.74
CA ASP A 905 -1.52 -15.90 44.24
C ASP A 905 -2.04 -16.17 45.68
N VAL A 906 -3.09 -16.99 45.79
CA VAL A 906 -3.04 -18.42 46.16
C VAL A 906 -4.45 -18.94 46.56
N GLU A 907 -4.78 -20.10 46.01
CA GLU A 907 -5.89 -21.02 46.31
C GLU A 907 -6.22 -21.25 47.80
N GLN A 908 -7.50 -21.51 48.07
CA GLN A 908 -8.05 -22.69 48.80
C GLN A 908 -9.55 -22.44 49.00
N GLY A 909 -10.50 -23.34 48.74
CA GLY A 909 -10.48 -24.78 48.61
C GLY A 909 -11.67 -25.35 49.37
N VAL A 910 -12.48 -26.15 48.66
CA VAL A 910 -13.10 -27.40 49.14
C VAL A 910 -14.49 -27.36 49.83
N GLU A 911 -15.40 -28.06 49.13
CA GLU A 911 -16.52 -28.93 49.56
C GLU A 911 -17.77 -28.30 50.21
N GLU A 912 -18.89 -28.36 49.49
CA GLU A 912 -19.86 -29.47 49.43
C GLU A 912 -20.76 -29.56 50.66
N GLY A 913 -22.07 -29.48 50.41
CA GLY A 913 -22.97 -30.47 51.01
C GLY A 913 -24.33 -29.97 51.43
N VAL A 914 -25.32 -30.21 50.56
CA VAL A 914 -26.61 -30.88 50.86
C VAL A 914 -27.47 -30.25 51.97
N GLU A 915 -28.70 -29.80 51.67
CA GLU A 915 -29.92 -30.64 51.77
C GLU A 915 -31.21 -29.82 51.53
N GLN A 916 -32.05 -30.43 50.68
CA GLN A 916 -33.50 -30.45 50.55
C GLN A 916 -34.39 -29.51 51.40
N GLY A 917 -35.42 -29.00 50.72
CA GLY A 917 -36.42 -28.10 51.28
C GLY A 917 -37.47 -28.77 52.17
N VAL A 918 -38.46 -27.98 52.58
CA VAL A 918 -39.89 -28.30 52.66
C VAL A 918 -40.65 -27.02 53.02
N GLU A 919 -41.81 -26.94 52.37
CA GLU A 919 -43.01 -26.11 52.50
C GLU A 919 -43.38 -25.41 53.83
N GLN A 920 -44.16 -24.33 53.59
CA GLN A 920 -45.35 -23.86 54.32
C GLN A 920 -45.17 -23.05 55.62
N GLY A 921 -45.70 -21.82 55.58
CA GLY A 921 -46.80 -21.48 56.49
C GLY A 921 -46.75 -20.11 57.17
N GLU A 922 -47.63 -19.24 56.68
CA GLU A 922 -48.56 -18.37 57.43
C GLU A 922 -48.07 -17.04 58.06
N ASN A 923 -48.69 -15.95 57.55
CA ASN A 923 -49.34 -14.82 58.24
C ASN A 923 -48.45 -13.88 59.10
N GLU A 924 -48.61 -12.55 59.12
CA GLU A 924 -49.80 -11.70 59.11
C GLU A 924 -49.34 -10.21 59.02
N ASP A 925 -50.20 -9.37 58.44
CA ASP A 925 -50.44 -7.93 58.73
C ASP A 925 -49.40 -6.88 58.28
N GLU A 926 -49.73 -6.07 57.25
CA GLU A 926 -50.40 -4.74 57.30
C GLU A 926 -49.38 -3.60 57.46
N ASP A 927 -49.08 -2.87 56.39
CA ASP A 927 -49.49 -1.47 56.22
C ASP A 927 -49.08 -0.94 54.84
N GLU A 928 -50.02 -0.19 54.26
CA GLU A 928 -50.03 0.47 52.95
C GLU A 928 -48.93 1.54 52.85
N ASP A 929 -48.29 1.67 51.68
CA ASP A 929 -48.32 2.90 50.88
C ASP A 929 -47.70 2.62 49.48
N GLU A 930 -48.45 3.08 48.49
CA GLU A 930 -48.41 2.92 47.03
C GLU A 930 -47.41 3.88 46.35
N ASP A 931 -46.88 3.42 45.19
CA ASP A 931 -46.53 4.20 43.97
C ASP A 931 -45.19 5.00 43.99
N ASP A 932 -44.35 5.12 42.95
CA ASP A 932 -44.44 5.06 41.48
C ASP A 932 -43.02 4.71 40.93
N ASP A 933 -42.83 3.68 40.09
CA ASP A 933 -41.56 3.44 39.36
C ASP A 933 -41.82 2.82 37.94
N ASP A 934 -43.04 2.95 37.40
CA ASP A 934 -43.47 2.32 36.11
C ASP A 934 -43.67 3.34 34.95
N ASP A 935 -43.34 4.63 35.14
CA ASP A 935 -43.66 5.72 34.19
C ASP A 935 -42.49 6.20 33.30
N GLU A 936 -41.22 5.92 33.63
CA GLU A 936 -40.05 6.43 32.87
C GLU A 936 -39.71 5.60 31.61
N ASP A 937 -39.90 4.28 31.66
CA ASP A 937 -39.71 3.39 30.50
C ASP A 937 -40.74 3.63 29.36
N GLN A 938 -41.86 4.32 29.64
CA GLN A 938 -42.91 4.59 28.65
C GLN A 938 -42.61 5.78 27.73
N ASP A 939 -41.77 6.73 28.17
CA ASP A 939 -41.49 7.96 27.42
C ASP A 939 -40.37 7.77 26.37
N GLU A 940 -39.36 6.93 26.63
CA GLU A 940 -38.32 6.57 25.65
C GLU A 940 -38.92 5.76 24.49
N ASP A 941 -39.70 4.73 24.82
CA ASP A 941 -40.40 3.88 23.86
C ASP A 941 -41.36 4.69 22.97
N ALA A 942 -42.05 5.71 23.53
CA ALA A 942 -42.96 6.57 22.78
C ALA A 942 -42.24 7.46 21.76
N VAL A 943 -41.09 8.03 22.12
CA VAL A 943 -40.30 8.89 21.20
C VAL A 943 -39.56 8.04 20.16
N GLN A 944 -39.06 6.87 20.54
CA GLN A 944 -38.51 5.92 19.59
C GLN A 944 -39.58 5.46 18.59
N GLN A 945 -40.82 5.23 19.03
CA GLN A 945 -41.94 4.95 18.13
C GLN A 945 -42.23 6.13 17.18
N GLU A 946 -42.18 7.39 17.65
CA GLU A 946 -42.34 8.56 16.78
C GLU A 946 -41.21 8.69 15.73
N ILE A 947 -39.97 8.37 16.11
CA ILE A 947 -38.82 8.31 15.19
C ILE A 947 -39.04 7.24 14.13
N ASP A 948 -39.45 6.04 14.53
CA ASP A 948 -39.72 4.94 13.61
C ASP A 948 -40.86 5.29 12.64
N GLU A 949 -41.98 5.85 13.15
CA GLU A 949 -43.11 6.32 12.34
C GLU A 949 -42.73 7.47 11.39
N PHE A 950 -41.74 8.31 11.77
CA PHE A 950 -41.21 9.37 10.92
C PHE A 950 -40.28 8.83 9.84
N GLU A 951 -39.34 7.94 10.18
CA GLU A 951 -38.45 7.27 9.23
C GLU A 951 -39.23 6.40 8.24
N GLU A 952 -40.37 5.80 8.62
CA GLU A 952 -41.28 5.13 7.69
C GLU A 952 -41.84 6.06 6.59
N ARG A 953 -41.98 7.36 6.88
CA ARG A 953 -42.46 8.38 5.93
C ARG A 953 -41.36 9.09 5.16
N LYS A 954 -40.09 8.72 5.35
CA LYS A 954 -38.91 9.28 4.66
C LYS A 954 -39.04 9.35 3.14
N SER A 955 -39.77 8.40 2.54
CA SER A 955 -40.07 8.38 1.10
C SER A 955 -40.85 9.60 0.58
N GLU A 956 -41.63 10.26 1.43
CA GLU A 956 -42.45 11.43 1.08
C GLU A 956 -41.60 12.68 0.83
N TYR A 957 -40.41 12.72 1.44
CA TYR A 957 -39.52 13.86 1.45
C TYR A 957 -38.38 13.77 0.42
N LEU A 958 -38.30 12.68 -0.34
CA LEU A 958 -37.29 12.54 -1.39
C LEU A 958 -37.52 13.53 -2.54
N VAL A 959 -36.43 14.19 -2.96
CA VAL A 959 -36.40 15.04 -4.14
C VAL A 959 -36.68 14.19 -5.38
N GLY A 960 -37.71 14.59 -6.14
CA GLY A 960 -38.12 13.86 -7.33
C GLY A 960 -37.08 13.92 -8.46
N VAL A 961 -36.32 12.85 -8.69
CA VAL A 961 -35.32 12.76 -9.77
C VAL A 961 -35.99 12.31 -11.08
N LYS A 962 -36.39 13.29 -11.89
CA LYS A 962 -37.12 13.05 -13.14
C LYS A 962 -36.16 12.70 -14.30
N PRO A 963 -36.29 11.53 -14.98
CA PRO A 963 -35.48 11.20 -16.14
C PRO A 963 -35.62 12.24 -17.25
N LYS A 964 -34.49 12.73 -17.78
CA LYS A 964 -34.48 13.74 -18.83
C LYS A 964 -33.40 13.43 -19.85
N TRP A 965 -33.80 13.31 -21.12
CA TRP A 965 -32.85 13.07 -22.19
C TRP A 965 -31.78 14.16 -22.23
N LYS A 966 -30.54 13.71 -22.18
CA LYS A 966 -29.35 14.46 -22.55
C LYS A 966 -28.64 13.61 -23.59
N GLU A 967 -28.32 14.20 -24.75
CA GLU A 967 -27.53 13.47 -25.75
C GLU A 967 -26.20 13.06 -25.10
N PRO A 968 -25.80 11.77 -25.16
CA PRO A 968 -24.52 11.34 -24.65
C PRO A 968 -23.40 12.19 -25.24
N PRO A 969 -22.36 12.52 -24.45
CA PRO A 969 -21.22 13.27 -24.95
C PRO A 969 -20.56 12.53 -26.12
N GLU A 970 -19.86 13.27 -27.00
CA GLU A 970 -19.02 12.61 -28.00
C GLU A 970 -17.93 11.78 -27.31
N PHE A 971 -17.61 10.62 -27.88
CA PHE A 971 -16.52 9.78 -27.40
C PHE A 971 -15.21 10.58 -27.39
N ASP A 972 -14.67 10.77 -26.19
CA ASP A 972 -13.43 11.50 -25.94
C ASP A 972 -12.17 10.72 -26.32
N LYS A 973 -12.26 9.39 -26.45
CA LYS A 973 -11.15 8.53 -26.89
C LYS A 973 -11.60 7.58 -28.00
N VAL A 974 -11.28 7.91 -29.25
CA VAL A 974 -11.60 7.06 -30.41
C VAL A 974 -10.46 6.09 -30.68
N ILE A 975 -10.77 4.79 -30.67
CA ILE A 975 -9.80 3.70 -30.90
C ILE A 975 -9.94 3.17 -32.33
N ASP A 976 -8.82 3.13 -33.05
CA ASP A 976 -8.68 2.41 -34.32
C ASP A 976 -7.61 1.33 -34.18
N VAL A 977 -8.02 0.07 -34.08
CA VAL A 977 -7.07 -1.04 -33.85
C VAL A 977 -6.07 -1.19 -34.99
N SER A 978 -6.45 -0.81 -36.21
CA SER A 978 -5.56 -0.86 -37.37
C SER A 978 -4.40 0.15 -37.32
N SER A 979 -4.45 1.12 -36.39
CA SER A 979 -3.36 2.08 -36.17
C SER A 979 -2.20 1.50 -35.36
N PHE A 980 -2.39 0.40 -34.63
CA PHE A 980 -1.34 -0.23 -33.84
C PHE A 980 -0.45 -1.13 -34.70
N GLU A 981 0.87 -0.92 -34.63
CA GLU A 981 1.84 -1.67 -35.43
C GLU A 981 1.95 -3.15 -35.00
N ASN A 982 1.87 -3.41 -33.69
CA ASN A 982 2.13 -4.70 -33.07
C ASN A 982 0.94 -5.11 -32.20
N LEU A 983 -0.11 -5.63 -32.82
CA LEU A 983 -1.29 -6.09 -32.08
C LEU A 983 -1.07 -7.54 -31.64
N LYS A 984 -1.25 -7.83 -30.35
CA LYS A 984 -1.12 -9.17 -29.79
C LYS A 984 -2.52 -9.76 -29.58
N VAL A 985 -2.74 -10.98 -30.05
CA VAL A 985 -4.06 -11.64 -29.95
C VAL A 985 -3.88 -13.10 -29.58
N ILE A 986 -4.63 -13.55 -28.58
CA ILE A 986 -4.76 -14.96 -28.25
C ILE A 986 -5.94 -15.53 -29.04
N VAL A 987 -5.75 -16.70 -29.65
CA VAL A 987 -6.77 -17.40 -30.43
C VAL A 987 -7.19 -18.67 -29.70
N LYS A 988 -8.49 -18.89 -29.59
CA LYS A 988 -9.07 -20.14 -29.05
C LYS A 988 -10.10 -20.70 -30.03
N LEU A 989 -10.06 -22.01 -30.24
CA LEU A 989 -11.05 -22.76 -31.01
C LEU A 989 -11.54 -23.90 -30.13
N ALA A 990 -12.84 -23.92 -29.86
CA ALA A 990 -13.45 -24.94 -29.02
C ALA A 990 -14.82 -25.36 -29.57
N ASN A 991 -15.16 -26.62 -29.33
CA ASN A 991 -16.45 -27.19 -29.69
C ASN A 991 -17.13 -27.74 -28.44
N ILE A 992 -18.38 -27.38 -28.22
CA ILE A 992 -19.27 -28.13 -27.32
C ILE A 992 -20.01 -29.17 -28.14
N GLN A 993 -19.96 -30.42 -27.72
CA GLN A 993 -20.62 -31.56 -28.36
C GLN A 993 -21.53 -32.25 -27.36
N LEU A 994 -22.79 -32.43 -27.74
CA LEU A 994 -23.79 -33.14 -26.95
C LEU A 994 -24.22 -34.40 -27.71
N THR A 995 -24.34 -35.50 -26.98
CA THR A 995 -24.76 -36.80 -27.52
C THR A 995 -26.08 -37.23 -26.87
N PRO A 996 -26.81 -38.20 -27.45
CA PRO A 996 -27.99 -38.76 -26.78
C PRO A 996 -27.71 -39.25 -25.35
N ASP A 997 -26.50 -39.74 -25.08
CA ASP A 997 -26.08 -40.22 -23.75
C ASP A 997 -25.69 -39.08 -22.80
N LYS A 998 -25.19 -37.95 -23.32
CA LYS A 998 -24.86 -36.72 -22.59
C LYS A 998 -25.60 -35.51 -23.21
N PRO A 999 -26.95 -35.41 -23.02
CA PRO A 999 -27.79 -34.52 -23.83
C PRO A 999 -27.86 -33.07 -23.34
N THR A 1000 -27.24 -32.75 -22.20
CA THR A 1000 -27.28 -31.43 -21.55
C THR A 1000 -25.86 -30.88 -21.35
N TYR A 1001 -25.73 -29.57 -21.46
CA TYR A 1001 -24.59 -28.78 -21.01
C TYR A 1001 -25.05 -27.93 -19.83
N ASP A 1002 -24.44 -28.10 -18.66
CA ASP A 1002 -24.92 -27.52 -17.40
C ASP A 1002 -24.56 -26.03 -17.23
N GLY A 1003 -23.85 -25.45 -18.20
CA GLY A 1003 -23.38 -24.06 -18.16
C GLY A 1003 -21.89 -23.95 -17.82
N GLY A 1004 -21.34 -22.76 -18.04
CA GLY A 1004 -19.99 -22.39 -17.60
C GLY A 1004 -20.02 -21.69 -16.23
N THR A 1005 -18.85 -21.54 -15.61
CA THR A 1005 -18.67 -20.68 -14.43
C THR A 1005 -18.59 -19.21 -14.83
N TRP A 1006 -18.89 -18.30 -13.88
CA TRP A 1006 -18.62 -16.88 -14.06
C TRP A 1006 -17.11 -16.64 -14.05
N HIS A 1007 -16.60 -15.96 -15.09
CA HIS A 1007 -15.18 -15.62 -15.21
C HIS A 1007 -14.96 -14.40 -16.10
N VAL A 1008 -13.80 -13.76 -15.93
CA VAL A 1008 -13.18 -12.88 -16.94
C VAL A 1008 -12.00 -13.61 -17.57
N GLU A 1009 -11.51 -13.11 -18.71
CA GLU A 1009 -10.42 -13.78 -19.42
C GLU A 1009 -9.07 -13.26 -18.96
N GLY A 1010 -8.21 -14.16 -18.48
CA GLY A 1010 -6.81 -13.87 -18.15
C GLY A 1010 -6.58 -13.00 -16.91
N THR A 1011 -5.31 -12.68 -16.70
CA THR A 1011 -4.78 -11.84 -15.60
C THR A 1011 -4.05 -10.62 -16.19
N ILE A 1012 -3.50 -9.74 -15.36
CA ILE A 1012 -2.67 -8.60 -15.80
C ILE A 1012 -1.41 -9.05 -16.57
N ASN A 1013 -1.00 -10.32 -16.42
CA ASN A 1013 0.09 -10.93 -17.20
C ASN A 1013 -0.25 -11.00 -18.70
N GLU A 1014 -1.53 -11.15 -19.04
CA GLU A 1014 -2.02 -11.06 -20.41
C GLU A 1014 -2.56 -9.67 -20.74
N ASP A 1015 -3.20 -9.00 -19.77
CA ASP A 1015 -3.86 -7.70 -19.92
C ASP A 1015 -4.87 -7.68 -21.10
N ILE A 1016 -5.82 -8.61 -21.06
CA ILE A 1016 -6.87 -8.73 -22.07
C ILE A 1016 -7.87 -7.58 -21.88
N ILE A 1017 -8.11 -6.79 -22.93
CA ILE A 1017 -9.02 -5.64 -22.90
C ILE A 1017 -10.37 -5.92 -23.56
N ALA A 1018 -10.45 -6.92 -24.44
CA ALA A 1018 -11.69 -7.31 -25.10
C ALA A 1018 -11.70 -8.79 -25.50
N THR A 1019 -12.90 -9.35 -25.48
CA THR A 1019 -13.17 -10.72 -25.90
C THR A 1019 -14.12 -10.70 -27.10
N VAL A 1020 -13.75 -11.47 -28.11
CA VAL A 1020 -14.55 -11.66 -29.32
C VAL A 1020 -14.91 -13.13 -29.44
N LEU A 1021 -16.21 -13.42 -29.59
CA LEU A 1021 -16.72 -14.78 -29.78
C LEU A 1021 -17.48 -14.86 -31.11
N TYR A 1022 -17.03 -15.74 -31.99
CA TYR A 1022 -17.72 -16.05 -33.25
C TYR A 1022 -18.28 -17.47 -33.24
N TYR A 1023 -19.62 -17.56 -33.23
CA TYR A 1023 -20.40 -18.81 -33.21
C TYR A 1023 -20.60 -19.32 -34.64
N TYR A 1024 -19.52 -19.84 -35.24
CA TYR A 1024 -19.46 -20.09 -36.67
C TYR A 1024 -20.28 -21.30 -37.14
N ASP A 1025 -20.60 -22.25 -36.26
CA ASP A 1025 -21.43 -23.40 -36.62
C ASP A 1025 -22.14 -24.00 -35.40
N MET A 1026 -23.42 -24.34 -35.58
CA MET A 1026 -24.26 -24.92 -34.54
C MET A 1026 -25.32 -25.81 -35.17
N ASP A 1027 -25.64 -26.93 -34.52
CA ASP A 1027 -26.71 -27.84 -34.94
C ASP A 1027 -27.34 -28.57 -33.74
N ASN A 1028 -28.63 -28.86 -33.85
CA ASN A 1028 -29.41 -29.67 -32.90
C ASN A 1028 -29.32 -29.31 -31.40
N ILE A 1029 -29.09 -28.04 -31.05
CA ILE A 1029 -29.11 -27.56 -29.65
C ILE A 1029 -30.21 -26.53 -29.42
N SER A 1030 -30.72 -26.44 -28.18
CA SER A 1030 -31.67 -25.43 -27.72
C SER A 1030 -31.08 -24.01 -27.79
N GLU A 1031 -31.83 -23.01 -27.36
CA GLU A 1031 -31.29 -21.65 -27.23
C GLU A 1031 -30.04 -21.70 -26.32
N SER A 1032 -28.95 -21.09 -26.78
CA SER A 1032 -27.72 -20.90 -26.02
C SER A 1032 -27.57 -19.40 -25.81
N ARG A 1033 -27.14 -18.98 -24.62
CA ARG A 1033 -26.94 -17.58 -24.28
C ARG A 1033 -25.60 -17.38 -23.59
N LEU A 1034 -25.11 -16.16 -23.69
CA LEU A 1034 -23.97 -15.66 -22.95
C LEU A 1034 -24.46 -14.58 -22.00
N SER A 1035 -24.35 -14.84 -20.71
CA SER A 1035 -24.80 -13.95 -19.64
C SER A 1035 -23.63 -13.17 -19.08
N PHE A 1036 -23.90 -11.93 -18.66
CA PHE A 1036 -22.91 -10.97 -18.22
C PHE A 1036 -23.29 -10.38 -16.85
N ARG A 1037 -22.29 -10.15 -16.02
CA ARG A 1037 -22.39 -9.42 -14.76
C ARG A 1037 -21.15 -8.54 -14.55
N THR A 1038 -21.28 -7.55 -13.69
CA THR A 1038 -20.18 -6.64 -13.35
C THR A 1038 -20.23 -6.29 -11.88
N GLY A 1039 -19.06 -6.16 -11.25
CA GLY A 1039 -18.92 -5.38 -10.02
C GLY A 1039 -19.21 -3.91 -10.31
N PHE A 1040 -19.64 -3.17 -9.30
CA PHE A 1040 -19.87 -1.73 -9.35
C PHE A 1040 -19.49 -1.07 -8.02
N GLU A 1041 -19.15 0.22 -8.06
CA GLU A 1041 -18.78 1.04 -6.90
C GLU A 1041 -19.99 1.33 -5.98
N ASP A 1042 -19.72 1.72 -4.73
CA ASP A 1042 -20.76 2.13 -3.79
C ASP A 1042 -21.49 3.38 -4.30
N PRO A 1043 -22.82 3.47 -4.14
CA PRO A 1043 -23.48 4.75 -4.25
C PRO A 1043 -22.94 5.67 -3.14
N ASN A 1044 -22.88 6.98 -3.37
CA ASN A 1044 -22.60 7.93 -2.29
C ASN A 1044 -23.85 8.04 -1.38
N TYR A 1045 -23.81 7.47 -0.17
CA TYR A 1045 -24.90 7.41 0.80
C TYR A 1045 -24.44 7.80 2.22
N GLN A 1046 -25.37 8.14 3.13
CA GLN A 1046 -25.06 8.47 4.53
C GLN A 1046 -24.99 7.21 5.38
N GLN A 1047 -24.03 7.12 6.30
CA GLN A 1047 -24.03 6.09 7.34
C GLN A 1047 -25.38 6.09 8.09
N HIS A 1048 -25.96 4.90 8.28
CA HIS A 1048 -27.30 4.66 8.83
C HIS A 1048 -28.50 5.11 7.96
N ASP A 1049 -28.32 5.51 6.70
CA ASP A 1049 -29.43 5.71 5.75
C ASP A 1049 -29.58 4.53 4.79
N SER A 1050 -30.29 3.49 5.23
CA SER A 1050 -30.59 2.33 4.39
C SER A 1050 -31.65 2.58 3.31
N PHE A 1051 -32.49 3.60 3.49
CA PHE A 1051 -33.59 3.90 2.59
C PHE A 1051 -33.14 4.53 1.27
N TYR A 1052 -32.20 5.48 1.30
CA TYR A 1052 -31.67 6.12 0.08
C TYR A 1052 -31.10 5.11 -0.95
N PRO A 1053 -30.16 4.22 -0.58
CA PRO A 1053 -29.61 3.24 -1.53
C PRO A 1053 -30.65 2.20 -1.96
N GLU A 1054 -31.57 1.79 -1.07
CA GLU A 1054 -32.67 0.91 -1.44
C GLU A 1054 -33.62 1.58 -2.45
N TYR A 1055 -33.98 2.85 -2.24
CA TYR A 1055 -34.93 3.56 -3.09
C TYR A 1055 -34.39 3.82 -4.49
N PHE A 1056 -33.17 4.38 -4.60
CA PHE A 1056 -32.62 4.77 -5.90
C PHE A 1056 -31.92 3.63 -6.63
N TYR A 1057 -31.25 2.73 -5.92
CA TYR A 1057 -30.40 1.69 -6.50
C TYR A 1057 -30.91 0.27 -6.26
N GLY A 1058 -31.86 0.09 -5.33
CA GLY A 1058 -32.37 -1.23 -4.94
C GLY A 1058 -31.28 -2.06 -4.25
N LEU A 1059 -30.48 -1.43 -3.38
CA LEU A 1059 -29.43 -2.07 -2.59
C LEU A 1059 -29.85 -2.10 -1.11
N LYS A 1060 -29.75 -3.27 -0.50
CA LYS A 1060 -29.97 -3.51 0.93
C LYS A 1060 -28.66 -3.93 1.58
N ASP A 1061 -28.63 -3.93 2.90
CA ASP A 1061 -27.48 -4.41 3.67
C ASP A 1061 -27.11 -5.84 3.24
N GLU A 1062 -25.81 -6.09 3.16
CA GLU A 1062 -25.21 -7.36 2.75
C GLU A 1062 -25.56 -7.81 1.31
N ASP A 1063 -26.18 -6.94 0.49
CA ASP A 1063 -26.43 -7.24 -0.91
C ASP A 1063 -25.10 -7.37 -1.67
N PRO A 1064 -24.96 -8.35 -2.58
CA PRO A 1064 -23.73 -8.50 -3.35
C PRO A 1064 -23.51 -7.29 -4.27
N MET A 1065 -22.32 -6.69 -4.23
CA MET A 1065 -21.93 -5.56 -5.10
C MET A 1065 -21.51 -6.00 -6.51
N VAL A 1066 -22.21 -7.04 -7.00
CA VAL A 1066 -22.13 -7.56 -8.36
C VAL A 1066 -23.54 -7.69 -8.89
N ARG A 1067 -23.79 -7.14 -10.08
CA ARG A 1067 -25.13 -7.15 -10.69
C ARG A 1067 -25.11 -7.76 -12.07
N ASN A 1068 -26.09 -8.61 -12.35
CA ASN A 1068 -26.33 -9.16 -13.67
C ASN A 1068 -26.76 -8.03 -14.61
N ILE A 1069 -26.00 -7.80 -15.67
CA ILE A 1069 -26.27 -6.69 -16.60
C ILE A 1069 -27.16 -7.11 -17.77
N GLY A 1070 -27.17 -8.41 -18.10
CA GLY A 1070 -28.02 -8.98 -19.16
C GLY A 1070 -27.36 -10.15 -19.89
N SER A 1071 -27.97 -10.59 -20.99
CA SER A 1071 -27.46 -11.69 -21.79
C SER A 1071 -27.70 -11.51 -23.29
N VAL A 1072 -26.83 -12.10 -24.10
CA VAL A 1072 -26.93 -12.15 -25.56
C VAL A 1072 -27.18 -13.58 -26.01
N GLU A 1073 -28.15 -13.78 -26.90
CA GLU A 1073 -28.36 -15.08 -27.54
C GLU A 1073 -27.13 -15.45 -28.39
N ALA A 1074 -26.55 -16.60 -28.09
CA ALA A 1074 -25.36 -17.17 -28.69
C ALA A 1074 -25.75 -18.09 -29.86
N LYS A 1075 -26.20 -17.48 -30.97
CA LYS A 1075 -26.73 -18.21 -32.13
C LYS A 1075 -25.74 -18.30 -33.30
N LYS A 1076 -26.02 -19.21 -34.23
CA LYS A 1076 -25.20 -19.45 -35.42
C LYS A 1076 -24.98 -18.17 -36.24
N ASP A 1077 -23.76 -18.01 -36.73
CA ASP A 1077 -23.25 -16.89 -37.52
C ASP A 1077 -23.05 -15.58 -36.73
N ARG A 1078 -23.35 -15.56 -35.42
CA ARG A 1078 -23.20 -14.37 -34.59
C ARG A 1078 -21.76 -14.16 -34.14
N VAL A 1079 -21.28 -12.93 -34.29
CA VAL A 1079 -20.12 -12.37 -33.60
C VAL A 1079 -20.62 -11.57 -32.40
N ILE A 1080 -20.01 -11.75 -31.25
CA ILE A 1080 -20.23 -10.97 -30.03
C ILE A 1080 -18.88 -10.38 -29.62
N ILE A 1081 -18.81 -9.07 -29.37
CA ILE A 1081 -17.61 -8.38 -28.91
C ILE A 1081 -17.97 -7.61 -27.64
N PHE A 1082 -17.18 -7.80 -26.59
CA PHE A 1082 -17.38 -7.15 -25.30
C PHE A 1082 -16.04 -6.85 -24.62
N PRO A 1083 -15.96 -5.78 -23.79
CA PRO A 1083 -14.76 -5.50 -23.02
C PRO A 1083 -14.56 -6.55 -21.92
N ASN A 1084 -13.31 -6.78 -21.53
CA ASN A 1084 -12.97 -7.78 -20.51
C ASN A 1084 -13.27 -7.35 -19.06
N MET A 1085 -14.00 -6.24 -18.86
CA MET A 1085 -14.49 -5.81 -17.55
C MET A 1085 -15.72 -6.59 -17.06
N TYR A 1086 -16.37 -7.37 -17.94
CA TYR A 1086 -17.57 -8.13 -17.59
C TYR A 1086 -17.24 -9.58 -17.31
N GLN A 1087 -17.56 -10.04 -16.10
CA GLN A 1087 -17.67 -11.46 -15.86
C GLN A 1087 -18.79 -12.02 -16.75
N HIS A 1088 -18.52 -13.15 -17.37
CA HIS A 1088 -19.45 -13.79 -18.28
C HIS A 1088 -19.49 -15.30 -18.05
N HIS A 1089 -20.60 -15.92 -18.44
CA HIS A 1089 -20.70 -17.36 -18.51
C HIS A 1089 -21.63 -17.80 -19.63
N VAL A 1090 -21.49 -19.06 -20.03
CA VAL A 1090 -22.40 -19.72 -20.97
C VAL A 1090 -23.57 -20.29 -20.18
N ASP A 1091 -24.80 -19.96 -20.58
CA ASP A 1091 -26.01 -20.50 -19.97
C ASP A 1091 -26.17 -22.01 -20.29
N PRO A 1092 -26.87 -22.78 -19.44
CA PRO A 1092 -27.19 -24.17 -19.72
C PRO A 1092 -28.00 -24.32 -21.02
N PHE A 1093 -27.74 -25.39 -21.78
CA PHE A 1093 -28.53 -25.74 -22.96
C PHE A 1093 -28.52 -27.25 -23.22
N GLU A 1094 -29.45 -27.74 -24.03
CA GLU A 1094 -29.62 -29.17 -24.29
C GLU A 1094 -29.88 -29.48 -25.77
N LEU A 1095 -29.91 -30.77 -26.12
CA LEU A 1095 -30.31 -31.23 -27.46
C LEU A 1095 -31.78 -30.91 -27.76
N LYS A 1096 -32.05 -30.34 -28.95
CA LYS A 1096 -33.43 -30.14 -29.45
C LYS A 1096 -34.11 -31.48 -29.75
N ASP A 1097 -33.42 -32.35 -30.49
CA ASP A 1097 -33.79 -33.74 -30.72
C ASP A 1097 -32.80 -34.62 -29.96
N LYS A 1098 -33.22 -35.11 -28.78
CA LYS A 1098 -32.40 -35.94 -27.88
C LYS A 1098 -31.98 -37.30 -28.49
N THR A 1099 -32.49 -37.66 -29.67
CA THR A 1099 -32.09 -38.89 -30.39
C THR A 1099 -30.91 -38.70 -31.34
N LYS A 1100 -30.49 -37.45 -31.58
CA LYS A 1100 -29.37 -37.11 -32.47
C LYS A 1100 -28.35 -36.30 -31.69
N SER A 1101 -27.07 -36.43 -32.04
CA SER A 1101 -26.04 -35.54 -31.51
C SER A 1101 -26.26 -34.10 -31.97
N GLY A 1102 -25.67 -33.15 -31.25
CA GLY A 1102 -25.71 -31.73 -31.53
C GLY A 1102 -24.41 -31.05 -31.12
N TYR A 1103 -24.18 -29.84 -31.61
CA TYR A 1103 -22.93 -29.14 -31.34
C TYR A 1103 -23.07 -27.62 -31.39
N ARG A 1104 -22.11 -26.96 -30.75
CA ARG A 1104 -21.82 -25.53 -30.83
C ARG A 1104 -20.32 -25.36 -31.05
N LYS A 1105 -19.91 -24.61 -32.07
CA LYS A 1105 -18.50 -24.36 -32.36
C LYS A 1105 -18.19 -22.87 -32.31
N ILE A 1106 -17.07 -22.52 -31.69
CA ILE A 1106 -16.64 -21.13 -31.51
C ILE A 1106 -15.20 -20.90 -31.94
N LEU A 1107 -14.96 -19.70 -32.48
CA LEU A 1107 -13.65 -19.08 -32.62
C LEU A 1107 -13.62 -17.86 -31.71
N CYS A 1108 -12.62 -17.78 -30.84
CA CYS A 1108 -12.45 -16.68 -29.91
C CYS A 1108 -11.16 -15.90 -30.21
N PHE A 1109 -11.23 -14.58 -30.03
CA PHE A 1109 -10.06 -13.73 -29.95
C PHE A 1109 -10.06 -13.02 -28.60
N PHE A 1110 -8.95 -13.11 -27.87
CA PHE A 1110 -8.69 -12.27 -26.71
C PHE A 1110 -7.67 -11.21 -27.10
N ILE A 1111 -8.10 -9.95 -27.05
CA ILE A 1111 -7.32 -8.80 -27.51
C ILE A 1111 -6.48 -8.31 -26.35
N ILE A 1112 -5.16 -8.37 -26.51
CA ILE A 1112 -4.22 -7.85 -25.51
C ILE A 1112 -4.15 -6.33 -25.63
N ASP A 1113 -4.01 -5.65 -24.50
CA ASP A 1113 -3.80 -4.20 -24.45
C ASP A 1113 -2.60 -3.79 -25.33
N PRO A 1114 -2.82 -3.02 -26.42
CA PRO A 1114 -1.73 -2.61 -27.30
C PRO A 1114 -0.77 -1.62 -26.64
N TYR A 1115 -1.15 -0.98 -25.53
CA TYR A 1115 -0.29 -0.11 -24.73
C TYR A 1115 0.65 -0.93 -23.83
N HIS A 1116 0.31 -2.20 -23.52
CA HIS A 1116 1.13 -3.11 -22.73
C HIS A 1116 2.18 -3.85 -23.60
N THR A 1117 3.31 -3.19 -23.82
CA THR A 1117 4.36 -3.71 -24.73
C THR A 1117 5.12 -4.92 -24.18
N SER A 1118 5.12 -5.14 -22.86
CA SER A 1118 5.89 -6.19 -22.17
C SER A 1118 5.32 -7.61 -22.26
N VAL A 1119 4.02 -7.78 -22.55
CA VAL A 1119 3.40 -9.12 -22.67
C VAL A 1119 4.15 -9.97 -23.70
N VAL A 1120 4.66 -11.13 -23.29
CA VAL A 1120 5.51 -11.97 -24.15
C VAL A 1120 4.65 -12.72 -25.18
N SER A 1121 4.92 -12.53 -26.47
CA SER A 1121 4.21 -13.21 -27.57
C SER A 1121 5.05 -14.31 -28.23
N SER A 1122 4.41 -15.12 -29.08
CA SER A 1122 5.01 -16.26 -29.76
C SER A 1122 6.06 -15.92 -30.83
N ASP A 1123 6.29 -14.64 -31.13
CA ASP A 1123 7.46 -14.20 -31.90
C ASP A 1123 8.75 -14.32 -31.08
N LYS A 1124 8.64 -14.24 -29.74
CA LYS A 1124 9.76 -14.37 -28.80
C LYS A 1124 9.86 -15.75 -28.17
N VAL A 1125 8.75 -16.49 -28.05
CA VAL A 1125 8.76 -17.84 -27.47
C VAL A 1125 9.03 -18.86 -28.58
N PRO A 1126 10.11 -19.66 -28.54
CA PRO A 1126 10.28 -20.78 -29.46
C PRO A 1126 9.20 -21.84 -29.23
N PRO A 1127 8.76 -22.58 -30.26
CA PRO A 1127 7.76 -23.62 -30.09
C PRO A 1127 8.12 -24.62 -28.98
N GLN A 1128 7.18 -24.86 -28.07
CA GLN A 1128 7.40 -25.70 -26.89
C GLN A 1128 7.12 -27.18 -27.19
N GLN A 1129 6.38 -27.46 -28.26
CA GLN A 1129 5.96 -28.81 -28.64
C GLN A 1129 7.16 -29.65 -29.10
N GLN A 1130 7.41 -30.77 -28.43
CA GLN A 1130 8.51 -31.69 -28.77
C GLN A 1130 8.45 -32.19 -30.22
N THR A 1131 7.24 -32.43 -30.73
CA THR A 1131 7.03 -32.91 -32.11
C THR A 1131 7.44 -31.89 -33.17
N TRP A 1132 7.43 -30.59 -32.86
CA TRP A 1132 7.76 -29.51 -33.80
C TRP A 1132 9.27 -29.33 -33.98
N TRP A 1133 10.07 -29.74 -32.99
CA TRP A 1133 11.52 -29.52 -32.99
C TRP A 1133 12.26 -30.29 -34.08
N ASN A 1134 11.68 -31.38 -34.58
CA ASN A 1134 12.27 -32.18 -35.66
C ASN A 1134 11.65 -31.87 -37.03
N ASP A 1135 10.77 -30.87 -37.10
CA ASP A 1135 10.12 -30.46 -38.34
C ASP A 1135 11.02 -29.46 -39.09
N GLU A 1136 11.50 -29.88 -40.26
CA GLU A 1136 12.38 -29.08 -41.12
C GLU A 1136 11.72 -27.79 -41.62
N ASP A 1137 10.39 -27.80 -41.77
CA ASP A 1137 9.66 -26.63 -42.25
C ASP A 1137 9.55 -25.53 -41.17
N LEU A 1138 9.76 -25.88 -39.90
CA LEU A 1138 9.74 -24.95 -38.77
C LEU A 1138 11.11 -24.35 -38.42
N LYS A 1139 12.17 -24.65 -39.19
CA LYS A 1139 13.52 -24.09 -38.98
C LYS A 1139 13.55 -22.56 -38.92
N HIS A 1140 12.65 -21.90 -39.65
CA HIS A 1140 12.54 -20.44 -39.66
C HIS A 1140 12.10 -19.84 -38.31
N LEU A 1141 11.53 -20.65 -37.41
CA LEU A 1141 11.18 -20.24 -36.04
C LEU A 1141 12.35 -20.34 -35.06
N TYR A 1142 13.52 -20.86 -35.50
CA TYR A 1142 14.72 -21.04 -34.69
C TYR A 1142 15.92 -20.35 -35.36
N PRO A 1143 16.09 -19.02 -35.23
CA PRO A 1143 17.14 -18.30 -35.94
C PRO A 1143 18.56 -18.65 -35.44
N GLY A 1144 19.45 -19.09 -36.33
CA GLY A 1144 20.84 -19.40 -35.97
C GLY A 1144 20.97 -20.72 -35.21
N ASN A 1145 21.67 -20.72 -34.06
CA ASN A 1145 21.90 -21.91 -33.23
C ASN A 1145 20.90 -22.01 -32.05
N THR A 1146 19.73 -21.35 -32.15
CA THR A 1146 18.75 -21.25 -31.05
C THR A 1146 18.39 -22.62 -30.46
N LYS A 1147 18.22 -23.63 -31.32
CA LYS A 1147 17.86 -24.99 -30.89
C LYS A 1147 18.95 -25.60 -30.00
N GLU A 1148 20.20 -25.55 -30.45
CA GLU A 1148 21.35 -26.08 -29.72
C GLU A 1148 21.60 -25.32 -28.41
N ASP A 1149 21.45 -24.00 -28.43
CA ASP A 1149 21.70 -23.16 -27.27
C ASP A 1149 20.62 -23.31 -26.19
N ILE A 1150 19.35 -23.49 -26.57
CA ILE A 1150 18.29 -23.88 -25.63
C ILE A 1150 18.57 -25.26 -25.03
N LEU A 1151 19.01 -26.23 -25.83
CA LEU A 1151 19.33 -27.58 -25.32
C LEU A 1151 20.51 -27.57 -24.34
N LYS A 1152 21.52 -26.71 -24.56
CA LYS A 1152 22.62 -26.50 -23.60
C LYS A 1152 22.09 -25.89 -22.31
N LEU A 1153 21.27 -24.85 -22.40
CA LEU A 1153 20.66 -24.18 -21.25
C LEU A 1153 19.78 -25.12 -20.43
N LYS A 1154 19.13 -26.08 -21.08
CA LYS A 1154 18.20 -27.04 -20.48
C LYS A 1154 18.80 -28.40 -20.13
N GLN A 1155 20.13 -28.55 -20.11
CA GLN A 1155 20.76 -29.83 -19.76
C GLN A 1155 20.33 -30.29 -18.36
N GLY A 1156 19.51 -31.36 -18.31
CA GLY A 1156 18.96 -31.94 -17.08
C GLY A 1156 17.48 -31.66 -16.80
N GLN A 1157 16.81 -30.84 -17.62
CA GLN A 1157 15.38 -30.52 -17.51
C GLN A 1157 14.58 -31.11 -18.68
N THR A 1158 13.27 -31.27 -18.50
CA THR A 1158 12.34 -31.72 -19.55
C THR A 1158 12.02 -30.58 -20.52
N TRP A 1159 12.76 -30.52 -21.64
CA TRP A 1159 12.52 -29.59 -22.74
C TRP A 1159 13.06 -30.15 -24.07
N PRO A 1160 12.35 -29.99 -25.20
CA PRO A 1160 10.99 -29.46 -25.37
C PRO A 1160 9.91 -30.38 -24.76
N MET A 1161 8.71 -29.83 -24.57
CA MET A 1161 7.62 -30.43 -23.81
C MET A 1161 6.82 -31.46 -24.65
N SER A 1162 6.58 -32.63 -24.07
CA SER A 1162 5.65 -33.63 -24.61
C SER A 1162 4.19 -33.21 -24.38
N LEU A 1163 3.24 -33.83 -25.09
CA LEU A 1163 1.81 -33.52 -24.91
C LEU A 1163 1.30 -33.90 -23.50
N GLU A 1164 1.82 -34.99 -22.93
CA GLU A 1164 1.44 -35.46 -21.59
C GLU A 1164 1.91 -34.50 -20.48
N GLU A 1165 3.11 -33.94 -20.63
CA GLU A 1165 3.62 -32.87 -19.75
C GLU A 1165 2.80 -31.59 -19.92
N ALA A 1166 2.39 -31.24 -21.14
CA ALA A 1166 1.54 -30.08 -21.39
C ALA A 1166 0.17 -30.22 -20.70
N TYR A 1167 -0.42 -31.42 -20.68
CA TYR A 1167 -1.64 -31.68 -19.93
C TYR A 1167 -1.45 -31.57 -18.41
N THR A 1168 -0.31 -32.00 -17.90
CA THR A 1168 0.03 -31.85 -16.46
C THR A 1168 0.15 -30.37 -16.10
N ILE A 1169 0.90 -29.61 -16.90
CA ILE A 1169 1.07 -28.16 -16.70
C ILE A 1169 -0.25 -27.42 -16.87
N ARG A 1170 -1.10 -27.80 -17.83
CA ARG A 1170 -2.44 -27.23 -17.98
C ARG A 1170 -3.28 -27.43 -16.72
N LYS A 1171 -3.17 -28.59 -16.07
CA LYS A 1171 -3.88 -28.84 -14.81
C LYS A 1171 -3.37 -27.93 -13.69
N GLU A 1172 -2.05 -27.84 -13.50
CA GLU A 1172 -1.44 -26.90 -12.54
C GLU A 1172 -1.89 -25.45 -12.79
N PHE A 1173 -1.91 -25.04 -14.06
CA PHE A 1173 -2.34 -23.72 -14.48
C PHE A 1173 -3.81 -23.44 -14.15
N MET A 1174 -4.69 -24.42 -14.40
CA MET A 1174 -6.13 -24.29 -14.10
C MET A 1174 -6.38 -24.29 -12.60
N ASP A 1175 -5.69 -25.14 -11.84
CA ASP A 1175 -5.81 -25.19 -10.38
C ASP A 1175 -5.36 -23.85 -9.75
N GLU A 1176 -4.35 -23.18 -10.30
CA GLU A 1176 -3.90 -21.85 -9.84
C GLU A 1176 -4.90 -20.73 -10.16
N ARG A 1177 -5.58 -20.80 -11.31
CA ARG A 1177 -6.55 -19.78 -11.74
C ARG A 1177 -7.99 -20.07 -11.32
N THR A 1178 -8.22 -21.16 -10.59
CA THR A 1178 -9.56 -21.47 -10.07
C THR A 1178 -9.75 -20.71 -8.77
N GLU A 1179 -10.50 -19.61 -8.83
CA GLU A 1179 -11.05 -18.96 -7.64
C GLU A 1179 -11.89 -19.96 -6.85
N LYS A 1180 -11.55 -20.14 -5.57
CA LYS A 1180 -12.35 -20.95 -4.65
C LYS A 1180 -13.36 -20.02 -3.98
N PRO A 1181 -14.67 -20.22 -4.19
CA PRO A 1181 -15.70 -19.32 -3.65
C PRO A 1181 -15.66 -19.17 -2.12
N GLU A 1182 -15.12 -20.15 -1.40
CA GLU A 1182 -14.96 -20.10 0.06
C GLU A 1182 -13.86 -19.12 0.51
N ASP A 1183 -12.84 -18.89 -0.32
CA ASP A 1183 -11.68 -18.07 0.02
C ASP A 1183 -11.92 -16.56 -0.21
N ILE A 1184 -12.94 -16.20 -1.01
CA ILE A 1184 -13.22 -14.82 -1.44
C ILE A 1184 -14.58 -14.27 -0.99
N LYS A 1185 -15.44 -15.09 -0.37
CA LYS A 1185 -16.80 -14.68 -0.03
C LYS A 1185 -16.78 -13.59 1.06
N GLY A 1186 -17.29 -12.41 0.72
CA GLY A 1186 -17.28 -11.27 1.65
C GLY A 1186 -15.92 -10.59 1.79
N ASP A 1187 -14.98 -10.89 0.89
CA ASP A 1187 -13.72 -10.16 0.79
C ASP A 1187 -14.01 -8.71 0.34
N PRO A 1188 -13.73 -7.68 1.17
CA PRO A 1188 -14.07 -6.29 0.88
C PRO A 1188 -13.30 -5.74 -0.33
N ASP A 1189 -12.12 -6.29 -0.62
CA ASP A 1189 -11.23 -5.83 -1.69
C ASP A 1189 -11.52 -6.52 -3.05
N HIS A 1190 -12.36 -7.56 -3.04
CA HIS A 1190 -12.64 -8.36 -4.24
C HIS A 1190 -13.87 -7.84 -5.01
N SER A 1191 -13.63 -7.16 -6.15
CA SER A 1191 -14.66 -6.52 -7.01
C SER A 1191 -15.89 -7.37 -7.38
N PHE A 1192 -15.80 -8.71 -7.38
CA PHE A 1192 -16.92 -9.62 -7.68
C PHE A 1192 -17.45 -10.42 -6.48
N ALA A 1193 -16.90 -10.25 -5.28
CA ALA A 1193 -17.24 -11.04 -4.09
C ALA A 1193 -17.53 -10.23 -2.83
N ARG A 1194 -17.25 -8.91 -2.86
CA ARG A 1194 -17.65 -7.97 -1.83
C ARG A 1194 -19.18 -7.85 -1.71
N VAL A 1195 -19.62 -7.53 -0.50
CA VAL A 1195 -21.00 -7.23 -0.14
C VAL A 1195 -21.13 -5.75 0.16
N PHE A 1196 -22.32 -5.20 0.00
CA PHE A 1196 -22.67 -3.86 0.43
C PHE A 1196 -22.83 -3.90 1.95
N SER A 1197 -22.17 -3.02 2.69
CA SER A 1197 -22.33 -2.96 4.15
C SER A 1197 -22.70 -1.55 4.57
N PHE A 1198 -23.72 -1.41 5.42
CA PHE A 1198 -24.09 -0.14 6.06
C PHE A 1198 -23.15 0.27 7.21
N CYS A 1199 -22.20 -0.60 7.58
CA CYS A 1199 -21.15 -0.33 8.57
C CYS A 1199 -19.81 -0.19 7.84
N GLU A 1200 -19.33 1.04 7.66
CA GLU A 1200 -17.94 1.26 7.24
C GLU A 1200 -17.02 0.97 8.45
N HIS A 1201 -16.13 -0.02 8.31
CA HIS A 1201 -14.99 -0.29 9.20
C HIS A 1201 -13.71 -0.34 8.38
#